data_AF-A0A1E4SBB1-F1
#
_entry.id   AF-A0A1E4SBB1-F1
#
_cell.length_a   1.000
_cell.length_b   1.000
_cell.length_c   1.000
_cell.angle_alpha   90.00
_cell.angle_beta   90.00
_cell.angle_gamma   90.00
#
_symmetry.space_group_name_H-M   'P 1'
#
loop_
_entity.id
_entity.type
_entity.pdbx_description
1 polymer ?
#
loop_
_entity_poly.entity_id
_entity_poly.type
_entity_poly.pdbx_seq_one_letter_code
_entity_poly.pdbx_strand_id
1 'polypeptide(L)'
;KRQRRSYSCGSCKVLKIKCDLQIPCSSCVKFKRMDKCLESPPRPPSKEEMTRIQERKQRTKKKSRLQEVPEGASDVHTGERLLPANGLVAPVPPNGLVAPVPPNSHSQAPSHLHGPYGPRALQGPPLDVLPNASSLPGMHVTPDALFMHYHHQPLVHPEQTPLQAFPALPMAAPVPTPDSHPSTYWANPFGTDGLGSIDAQSRDDELCMVEMSMLEVGKIRRLLPNSFAIVQKLHQAYLHAEDAHVSQLVDHDTLLHKYHHIYTKIKQTGDHDLSKTFRFTIVEVRVASHFLLMFASGLLLEDAGLSNFLLEGLIFQPNAQIIDEWVQLAKALRAKILRYEKTTDILYLLDWYFFAKCYYTLNNQIVDHYLEFNSLLNYVVLNSTFVELIEDPERDTPPAQVPIAMSGSLPTTTSIQEYPASIEFKILARYWMQIRIVDIEHAFFQYKGSLFSSSQLKGTILPHRKVLRFLYGDELEDVADAKLQYDLKLWGLYYRRDVHTVSRTHIIRRYLYLYADVVQLLHEELAELQQRYYSTQASPTADEVARFTLDRRAVDLVMMNQYTVNLFVRWLSFIRVEAGYFPLLRFASYYTTMINLFNHFCLVDQLVTGKYAGARDLLEEVMARYPLAVMRPFYNCMVVQAVFLVVFKNFMDAGHRFRMDLDPSYGRVVHQYHRVVARFASSTALAALHRVPHYRLAVGAVTETLRYLQAARPVHGTAAALMDQYQASMEPLHWQLLVDSYFGSLEMLVGYAEKVWELFEYLRDPAEDGLDNRGPIAITPTVNFDQDMIDNPNSRLSGYVFDTEIVEQYIAHIV
;
A
#
# COMPACT_ATOMS: atom_id res chain seq x y z
N LYS A 1 4.88 -35.10 -16.21
CA LYS A 1 5.75 -34.18 -17.01
C LYS A 1 7.12 -34.84 -17.21
N ARG A 2 7.66 -34.96 -18.44
CA ARG A 2 9.04 -35.48 -18.66
C ARG A 2 10.05 -34.49 -18.07
N GLN A 3 10.91 -34.95 -17.17
CA GLN A 3 11.98 -34.14 -16.58
C GLN A 3 12.94 -33.66 -17.68
N ARG A 4 13.14 -32.35 -17.81
CA ARG A 4 14.12 -31.81 -18.77
C ARG A 4 15.51 -32.29 -18.38
N ARG A 5 16.21 -32.95 -19.32
CA ARG A 5 17.59 -33.41 -19.12
C ARG A 5 18.51 -32.20 -18.97
N SER A 6 19.30 -32.17 -17.91
CA SER A 6 20.35 -31.17 -17.69
C SER A 6 21.66 -31.74 -18.19
N TYR A 7 22.35 -30.99 -19.05
CA TYR A 7 23.65 -31.39 -19.58
C TYR A 7 24.82 -30.90 -18.71
N SER A 8 24.59 -29.94 -17.82
CA SER A 8 25.57 -29.40 -16.88
C SER A 8 26.11 -30.46 -15.90
N CYS A 9 27.36 -30.31 -15.48
CA CYS A 9 27.94 -31.10 -14.38
C CYS A 9 27.14 -30.91 -13.07
N GLY A 10 27.25 -31.86 -12.15
CA GLY A 10 26.47 -31.86 -10.91
C GLY A 10 26.62 -30.57 -10.09
N SER A 11 27.86 -30.10 -9.91
CA SER A 11 28.14 -28.87 -9.17
C SER A 11 27.52 -27.63 -9.83
N CYS A 12 27.67 -27.48 -11.15
CA CYS A 12 27.09 -26.35 -11.89
C CYS A 12 25.56 -26.39 -11.92
N LYS A 13 24.96 -27.59 -11.94
CA LYS A 13 23.51 -27.79 -11.89
C LYS A 13 22.92 -27.34 -10.54
N VAL A 14 23.54 -27.75 -9.42
CA VAL A 14 23.09 -27.36 -8.07
C VAL A 14 23.16 -25.84 -7.89
N LEU A 15 24.23 -25.23 -8.38
CA LEU A 15 24.48 -23.80 -8.22
C LEU A 15 23.83 -22.93 -9.31
N LYS A 16 23.08 -23.52 -10.24
CA LYS A 16 22.44 -22.84 -11.39
C LYS A 16 23.40 -21.94 -12.19
N ILE A 17 24.67 -22.31 -12.29
CA ILE A 17 25.69 -21.58 -13.07
C ILE A 17 25.92 -22.25 -14.44
N LYS A 18 26.36 -21.46 -15.42
CA LYS A 18 26.63 -21.94 -16.78
C LYS A 18 27.79 -22.95 -16.77
N CYS A 19 27.56 -24.11 -17.38
CA CYS A 19 28.57 -25.15 -17.59
C CYS A 19 28.91 -25.19 -19.08
N ASP A 20 30.20 -25.12 -19.42
CA ASP A 20 30.71 -25.19 -20.80
C ASP A 20 30.89 -26.64 -21.31
N LEU A 21 30.51 -27.62 -20.47
CA LEU A 21 30.53 -29.05 -20.76
C LEU A 21 31.92 -29.66 -21.01
N GLN A 22 32.99 -28.91 -20.78
CA GLN A 22 34.35 -29.46 -20.73
C GLN A 22 34.59 -30.21 -19.41
N ILE A 23 35.58 -31.11 -19.37
CA ILE A 23 35.91 -31.89 -18.17
C ILE A 23 37.39 -31.65 -17.82
N PRO A 24 37.70 -30.98 -16.70
CA PRO A 24 36.76 -30.24 -15.83
C PRO A 24 36.22 -28.97 -16.51
N CYS A 25 34.99 -28.56 -16.18
CA CYS A 25 34.38 -27.38 -16.81
C CYS A 25 35.04 -26.08 -16.31
N SER A 26 35.14 -25.04 -17.14
CA SER A 26 35.83 -23.78 -16.78
C SER A 26 35.27 -23.13 -15.51
N SER A 27 33.96 -23.23 -15.29
CA SER A 27 33.32 -22.78 -14.05
C SER A 27 33.83 -23.54 -12.83
N CYS A 28 34.00 -24.87 -12.90
CA CYS A 28 34.54 -25.64 -11.78
C CYS A 28 36.05 -25.41 -11.58
N VAL A 29 36.80 -25.09 -12.64
CA VAL A 29 38.20 -24.65 -12.52
C VAL A 29 38.29 -23.29 -11.81
N LYS A 30 37.51 -22.30 -12.25
CA LYS A 30 37.48 -20.95 -11.67
C LYS A 30 37.16 -20.95 -10.17
N PHE A 31 36.21 -21.80 -9.76
CA PHE A 31 35.77 -21.87 -8.36
C PHE A 31 36.49 -22.94 -7.53
N LYS A 32 37.59 -23.53 -8.05
CA LYS A 32 38.38 -24.57 -7.36
C LYS A 32 37.54 -25.77 -6.87
N ARG A 33 36.68 -26.29 -7.75
CA ARG A 33 35.80 -27.46 -7.51
C ARG A 33 35.96 -28.53 -8.60
N MET A 34 37.19 -28.74 -9.07
CA MET A 34 37.49 -29.70 -10.14
C MET A 34 37.09 -31.11 -9.72
N ASP A 35 37.33 -31.47 -8.47
CA ASP A 35 37.05 -32.78 -7.87
C ASP A 35 35.56 -33.12 -7.97
N LYS A 36 34.69 -32.17 -7.57
CA LYS A 36 33.22 -32.30 -7.69
C LYS A 36 32.73 -32.33 -9.14
N CYS A 37 33.49 -31.75 -10.06
CA CYS A 37 33.20 -31.83 -11.49
C CYS A 37 33.54 -33.22 -12.05
N LEU A 38 34.58 -33.88 -11.53
CA LEU A 38 34.99 -35.22 -11.93
C LEU A 38 34.08 -36.31 -11.34
N GLU A 39 33.55 -36.10 -10.12
CA GLU A 39 32.55 -36.98 -9.50
C GLU A 39 31.21 -37.00 -10.26
N SER A 40 30.82 -35.85 -10.84
CA SER A 40 29.56 -35.72 -11.58
C SER A 40 29.76 -34.92 -12.86
N PRO A 41 30.40 -35.51 -13.88
CA PRO A 41 30.81 -34.79 -15.08
C PRO A 41 29.60 -34.31 -15.91
N PRO A 42 29.78 -33.25 -16.71
CA PRO A 42 28.77 -32.84 -17.67
C PRO A 42 28.44 -33.98 -18.64
N ARG A 43 27.17 -34.07 -19.01
CA ARG A 43 26.66 -35.08 -19.95
C ARG A 43 26.25 -34.35 -21.22
N PRO A 44 27.16 -34.10 -22.19
CA PRO A 44 26.80 -33.37 -23.39
C PRO A 44 25.73 -34.13 -24.20
N PRO A 45 24.83 -33.42 -24.92
CA PRO A 45 23.84 -34.05 -25.77
C PRO A 45 24.50 -34.88 -26.88
N SER A 46 23.90 -36.02 -27.23
CA SER A 46 24.38 -36.84 -28.35
C SER A 46 24.25 -36.11 -29.68
N LYS A 47 24.96 -36.56 -30.73
CA LYS A 47 24.84 -35.98 -32.08
C LYS A 47 23.38 -35.98 -32.57
N GLU A 48 22.64 -37.07 -32.34
CA GLU A 48 21.21 -37.17 -32.68
C GLU A 48 20.34 -36.18 -31.89
N GLU A 49 20.66 -35.96 -30.60
CA GLU A 49 19.93 -35.02 -29.75
C GLU A 49 20.21 -33.57 -30.17
N MET A 50 21.42 -33.27 -30.63
CA MET A 50 21.78 -31.99 -31.23
C MET A 50 21.00 -31.72 -32.53
N THR A 51 20.81 -32.72 -33.40
CA THR A 51 19.98 -32.58 -34.61
C THR A 51 18.54 -32.24 -34.25
N ARG A 52 17.96 -32.95 -33.26
CA ARG A 52 16.59 -32.67 -32.77
C ARG A 52 16.45 -31.28 -32.16
N ILE A 53 17.49 -30.79 -31.47
CA ILE A 53 17.51 -29.42 -30.91
C ILE A 53 17.57 -28.39 -32.05
N GLN A 54 18.36 -28.62 -33.09
CA GLN A 54 18.44 -27.75 -34.27
C GLN A 54 17.13 -27.72 -35.06
N GLU A 55 16.50 -28.88 -35.30
CA GLU A 55 15.19 -28.97 -35.95
C GLU A 55 14.11 -28.20 -35.17
N ARG A 56 14.10 -28.31 -33.83
CA ARG A 56 13.19 -27.53 -32.99
C ARG A 56 13.43 -26.04 -33.15
N LYS A 57 14.69 -25.57 -33.12
CA LYS A 57 15.04 -24.16 -33.33
C LYS A 57 14.67 -23.66 -34.72
N GLN A 58 14.82 -24.48 -35.76
CA GLN A 58 14.40 -24.14 -37.13
C GLN A 58 12.88 -24.02 -37.24
N ARG A 59 12.11 -24.91 -36.60
CA ARG A 59 10.64 -24.80 -36.55
C ARG A 59 10.18 -23.54 -35.82
N THR A 60 10.87 -23.13 -34.74
CA THR A 60 10.55 -21.87 -34.03
C THR A 60 10.86 -20.65 -34.89
N LYS A 61 11.99 -20.62 -35.62
CA LYS A 61 12.33 -19.54 -36.57
C LYS A 61 11.39 -19.48 -37.78
N LYS A 62 10.89 -20.62 -38.26
CA LYS A 62 9.94 -20.65 -39.38
C LYS A 62 8.55 -20.15 -38.95
N LYS A 63 8.18 -20.36 -37.67
CA LYS A 63 6.93 -19.83 -37.08
C LYS A 63 6.97 -18.32 -36.86
N SER A 64 8.14 -17.72 -36.57
CA SER A 64 8.28 -16.26 -36.48
C SER A 64 8.27 -15.56 -37.85
N ARG A 65 8.68 -16.25 -38.92
CA ARG A 65 8.64 -15.72 -40.31
C ARG A 65 7.28 -15.77 -40.99
N LEU A 66 6.31 -16.51 -40.44
CA LEU A 66 4.94 -16.62 -40.98
C LEU A 66 3.96 -15.65 -40.29
N GLN A 67 4.43 -14.82 -39.35
CA GLN A 67 3.65 -13.78 -38.69
C GLN A 67 3.90 -12.37 -39.27
N GLU A 68 4.74 -12.24 -40.30
CA GLU A 68 4.92 -10.99 -41.05
C GLU A 68 4.24 -11.14 -42.42
N VAL A 69 3.16 -10.37 -42.64
CA VAL A 69 2.49 -10.21 -43.94
C VAL A 69 3.32 -9.24 -44.81
N PRO A 70 3.44 -9.44 -46.13
CA PRO A 70 4.30 -8.62 -46.98
C PRO A 70 3.58 -7.40 -47.56
N GLU A 71 4.15 -6.21 -47.38
CA GLU A 71 3.95 -5.07 -48.29
C GLU A 71 5.32 -4.63 -48.85
N GLY A 72 5.34 -4.39 -50.16
CA GLY A 72 6.56 -4.19 -50.94
C GLY A 72 7.06 -2.75 -50.95
N ALA A 73 8.39 -2.64 -51.10
CA ALA A 73 9.19 -1.59 -51.76
C ALA A 73 8.98 -0.13 -51.27
N SER A 74 9.97 0.66 -50.82
CA SER A 74 11.42 0.69 -51.07
C SER A 74 12.11 1.62 -50.04
N ASP A 75 13.38 1.31 -49.76
CA ASP A 75 14.50 2.21 -49.44
C ASP A 75 14.71 2.93 -48.07
N VAL A 76 15.74 2.41 -47.37
CA VAL A 76 16.95 3.08 -46.83
C VAL A 76 16.80 4.14 -45.72
N HIS A 77 16.96 3.74 -44.45
CA HIS A 77 18.23 3.88 -43.69
C HIS A 77 18.12 3.29 -42.27
N THR A 78 18.99 2.32 -41.97
CA THR A 78 19.11 1.59 -40.71
C THR A 78 19.99 2.32 -39.70
N GLY A 79 19.44 2.61 -38.51
CA GLY A 79 20.17 2.86 -37.27
C GLY A 79 19.59 1.96 -36.17
N GLU A 80 20.37 1.00 -35.69
CA GLU A 80 19.97 -0.10 -34.81
C GLU A 80 19.41 0.38 -33.46
N ARG A 81 18.16 -0.01 -33.14
CA ARG A 81 17.66 -0.10 -31.76
C ARG A 81 17.29 -1.55 -31.45
N LEU A 82 18.14 -2.17 -30.62
CA LEU A 82 17.93 -3.47 -30.01
C LEU A 82 16.83 -3.39 -28.95
N LEU A 83 15.85 -4.30 -29.04
CA LEU A 83 14.90 -4.62 -27.97
C LEU A 83 15.64 -5.17 -26.74
N PRO A 84 15.38 -4.71 -25.52
CA PRO A 84 15.91 -5.37 -24.33
C PRO A 84 15.13 -6.65 -24.03
N ALA A 85 15.83 -7.77 -24.16
CA ALA A 85 15.37 -9.07 -23.69
C ALA A 85 15.39 -9.13 -22.15
N ASN A 86 14.26 -9.54 -21.57
CA ASN A 86 14.09 -10.22 -20.28
C ASN A 86 15.23 -10.11 -19.26
N GLY A 87 14.94 -9.40 -18.16
CA GLY A 87 15.80 -9.23 -16.99
C GLY A 87 16.40 -10.54 -16.47
N LEU A 88 17.71 -10.68 -16.69
CA LEU A 88 18.62 -11.48 -15.89
C LEU A 88 19.69 -10.50 -15.40
N VAL A 89 19.50 -9.96 -14.19
CA VAL A 89 20.53 -9.16 -13.52
C VAL A 89 21.59 -10.10 -12.96
N ALA A 90 22.85 -9.87 -13.34
CA ALA A 90 24.01 -10.55 -12.79
C ALA A 90 24.32 -10.07 -11.36
N PRO A 91 24.84 -10.94 -10.47
CA PRO A 91 25.22 -10.53 -9.11
C PRO A 91 26.52 -9.72 -9.13
N VAL A 92 26.50 -8.54 -8.50
CA VAL A 92 27.69 -7.74 -8.16
C VAL A 92 28.36 -8.39 -6.93
N PRO A 93 29.69 -8.62 -6.94
CA PRO A 93 30.38 -9.23 -5.80
C PRO A 93 30.64 -8.20 -4.67
N PRO A 94 30.65 -8.64 -3.39
CA PRO A 94 31.02 -7.79 -2.26
C PRO A 94 32.52 -7.95 -1.91
N ASN A 95 33.18 -6.81 -1.64
CA ASN A 95 34.21 -6.57 -0.59
C ASN A 95 35.31 -5.60 -1.03
N GLY A 96 35.70 -4.69 -0.12
CA GLY A 96 37.01 -4.03 -0.20
C GLY A 96 37.23 -2.79 0.66
N LEU A 97 37.17 -2.93 1.99
CA LEU A 97 37.93 -2.21 3.03
C LEU A 97 38.84 -1.03 2.59
N VAL A 98 38.56 0.19 3.09
CA VAL A 98 39.61 1.17 3.45
C VAL A 98 39.21 1.89 4.75
N ALA A 99 40.13 1.86 5.73
CA ALA A 99 40.02 2.42 7.07
C ALA A 99 40.35 3.94 7.11
N PRO A 100 40.07 4.66 8.22
CA PRO A 100 40.08 6.13 8.28
C PRO A 100 41.44 6.70 8.70
N VAL A 101 41.76 7.91 8.25
CA VAL A 101 42.89 8.73 8.74
C VAL A 101 42.40 10.18 8.95
N PRO A 102 42.54 10.77 10.15
CA PRO A 102 42.34 12.20 10.38
C PRO A 102 43.71 12.91 10.61
N PRO A 103 43.72 14.20 11.00
CA PRO A 103 43.84 15.39 10.16
C PRO A 103 45.27 16.01 10.21
N ASN A 104 45.62 16.91 9.28
CA ASN A 104 46.66 17.90 9.57
C ASN A 104 46.58 19.18 8.72
N SER A 105 46.96 20.25 9.42
CA SER A 105 46.94 21.68 9.14
C SER A 105 48.11 22.18 8.28
N HIS A 106 48.04 23.48 7.97
CA HIS A 106 49.03 24.43 7.42
C HIS A 106 48.88 24.72 5.92
N SER A 107 48.32 25.88 5.55
CA SER A 107 48.86 27.25 5.57
C SER A 107 49.37 27.64 4.18
N GLN A 108 48.70 28.60 3.53
CA GLN A 108 49.27 29.88 3.09
C GLN A 108 48.25 30.67 2.25
N ALA A 109 47.84 31.81 2.80
CA ALA A 109 47.43 32.98 2.03
C ALA A 109 48.71 33.77 1.62
N PRO A 110 48.64 34.60 0.58
CA PRO A 110 48.48 36.06 0.77
C PRO A 110 47.56 36.68 -0.31
N SER A 111 47.08 37.93 -0.29
CA SER A 111 46.87 38.98 0.71
C SER A 111 46.47 40.26 -0.08
N HIS A 112 45.47 41.00 0.42
CA HIS A 112 45.16 42.44 0.24
C HIS A 112 44.71 42.94 -1.17
N LEU A 113 43.77 43.89 -1.36
CA LEU A 113 43.58 45.22 -0.73
C LEU A 113 42.14 45.77 -0.92
N HIS A 114 41.66 46.47 0.12
CA HIS A 114 40.76 47.64 0.18
C HIS A 114 39.33 47.66 -0.43
N GLY A 115 38.32 47.83 0.45
CA GLY A 115 37.01 48.46 0.14
C GLY A 115 37.09 50.00 0.14
N PRO A 116 36.05 50.78 0.52
CA PRO A 116 34.62 50.50 0.74
C PRO A 116 33.71 51.50 -0.04
N TYR A 117 32.37 51.43 0.07
CA TYR A 117 31.39 52.56 0.15
C TYR A 117 29.95 52.03 -0.07
N GLY A 118 29.04 52.32 0.86
CA GLY A 118 27.60 52.47 0.59
C GLY A 118 27.20 53.94 0.84
N PRO A 119 25.91 54.28 1.06
CA PRO A 119 24.68 53.99 0.32
C PRO A 119 23.96 55.30 -0.12
N ARG A 120 22.92 55.27 -0.99
CA ARG A 120 21.91 56.37 -1.02
C ARG A 120 20.61 56.05 -1.77
N ALA A 121 19.51 56.44 -1.12
CA ALA A 121 18.12 56.48 -1.57
C ALA A 121 17.81 57.67 -2.49
N LEU A 122 16.52 57.77 -2.89
CA LEU A 122 15.69 58.86 -3.48
C LEU A 122 15.01 58.31 -4.76
N GLN A 123 13.76 58.52 -5.16
CA GLN A 123 12.60 59.34 -4.77
C GLN A 123 11.44 58.94 -5.73
N GLY A 124 10.17 58.90 -5.28
CA GLY A 124 8.99 58.93 -6.19
C GLY A 124 8.69 60.36 -6.69
N PRO A 125 7.77 60.58 -7.66
CA PRO A 125 6.34 60.90 -7.37
C PRO A 125 5.35 60.55 -8.55
N PRO A 126 4.10 61.09 -8.64
CA PRO A 126 2.91 60.92 -7.79
C PRO A 126 1.62 60.48 -8.56
N LEU A 127 0.56 60.22 -7.79
CA LEU A 127 -0.82 59.89 -8.18
C LEU A 127 -1.66 61.10 -8.67
N ASP A 128 -2.65 60.83 -9.53
CA ASP A 128 -3.79 61.71 -9.85
C ASP A 128 -5.13 60.93 -9.87
N VAL A 129 -6.23 61.67 -9.78
CA VAL A 129 -7.48 61.39 -9.03
C VAL A 129 -8.65 60.78 -9.86
N LEU A 130 -9.40 59.90 -9.18
CA LEU A 130 -10.78 59.33 -9.32
C LEU A 130 -11.88 60.16 -10.08
N PRO A 131 -13.01 59.56 -10.58
CA PRO A 131 -13.99 58.85 -9.73
C PRO A 131 -14.90 57.71 -10.29
N ASN A 132 -15.28 56.82 -9.35
CA ASN A 132 -16.52 56.04 -9.12
C ASN A 132 -17.32 55.37 -10.25
N ALA A 133 -17.43 54.03 -10.16
CA ALA A 133 -18.72 53.31 -10.13
C ALA A 133 -18.55 51.91 -9.48
N SER A 134 -19.58 51.51 -8.75
CA SER A 134 -19.67 50.46 -7.74
C SER A 134 -19.97 49.04 -8.25
N SER A 135 -19.42 48.01 -7.58
CA SER A 135 -20.09 46.82 -6.99
C SER A 135 -19.36 45.46 -7.15
N LEU A 136 -19.20 44.77 -6.00
CA LEU A 136 -18.99 43.31 -5.72
C LEU A 136 -17.72 42.98 -4.89
N PRO A 137 -17.83 42.30 -3.73
CA PRO A 137 -16.67 41.90 -2.93
C PRO A 137 -16.11 40.55 -3.42
N GLY A 138 -15.04 40.61 -4.21
CA GLY A 138 -14.15 39.48 -4.45
C GLY A 138 -13.06 39.44 -3.38
N MET A 139 -13.04 38.39 -2.54
CA MET A 139 -11.87 38.10 -1.72
C MET A 139 -10.79 37.46 -2.61
N HIS A 140 -9.96 38.29 -3.22
CA HIS A 140 -8.65 37.86 -3.71
C HIS A 140 -7.74 37.64 -2.50
N VAL A 141 -7.60 36.38 -2.09
CA VAL A 141 -6.50 35.97 -1.21
C VAL A 141 -5.33 35.59 -2.12
N THR A 142 -4.29 36.42 -2.12
CA THR A 142 -3.03 36.11 -2.83
C THR A 142 -2.26 35.01 -2.09
N PRO A 143 -1.60 34.06 -2.80
CA PRO A 143 -0.85 32.95 -2.19
C PRO A 143 0.24 33.37 -1.19
N ASP A 144 0.77 34.58 -1.30
CA ASP A 144 1.81 35.10 -0.41
C ASP A 144 1.33 35.41 1.03
N ALA A 145 0.01 35.53 1.25
CA ALA A 145 -0.55 35.79 2.58
C ALA A 145 -0.55 34.54 3.49
N LEU A 146 -0.40 33.34 2.93
CA LEU A 146 -0.33 32.08 3.71
C LEU A 146 1.08 31.74 4.19
N PHE A 147 2.12 32.39 3.67
CA PHE A 147 3.52 32.07 4.01
C PHE A 147 4.17 33.01 5.04
N MET A 148 3.59 34.18 5.31
CA MET A 148 4.23 35.23 6.14
C MET A 148 3.64 35.44 7.54
N HIS A 149 2.79 34.53 8.03
CA HIS A 149 2.25 34.59 9.40
C HIS A 149 2.86 33.62 10.42
N TYR A 150 3.94 32.91 10.06
CA TYR A 150 4.62 31.97 10.97
C TYR A 150 6.00 32.41 11.48
N HIS A 151 6.47 33.62 11.15
CA HIS A 151 7.71 34.14 11.74
C HIS A 151 7.48 35.52 12.36
N HIS A 152 7.69 35.57 13.68
CA HIS A 152 7.67 36.72 14.60
C HIS A 152 6.31 37.07 15.24
N GLN A 153 6.02 36.43 16.37
CA GLN A 153 5.39 37.13 17.49
C GLN A 153 6.34 37.11 18.71
N PRO A 154 6.53 38.25 19.40
CA PRO A 154 7.34 38.32 20.60
C PRO A 154 6.62 37.64 21.78
N LEU A 155 7.41 37.00 22.64
CA LEU A 155 7.00 36.47 23.94
C LEU A 155 6.31 37.56 24.77
N VAL A 156 4.98 37.47 24.87
CA VAL A 156 4.19 38.15 25.90
C VAL A 156 3.84 37.09 26.94
N HIS A 157 4.40 37.23 28.14
CA HIS A 157 4.02 36.44 29.30
C HIS A 157 2.54 36.69 29.63
N PRO A 158 1.67 35.66 29.70
CA PRO A 158 0.36 35.82 30.31
C PRO A 158 0.49 35.69 31.82
N GLU A 159 0.04 36.72 32.52
CA GLU A 159 -0.17 36.74 33.96
C GLU A 159 -1.05 35.57 34.41
N GLN A 160 -0.69 35.03 35.58
CA GLN A 160 -1.40 33.93 36.25
C GLN A 160 -2.85 34.32 36.54
N THR A 161 -3.80 33.59 35.95
CA THR A 161 -5.19 33.53 36.42
C THR A 161 -5.53 32.08 36.81
N PRO A 162 -6.29 31.84 37.89
CA PRO A 162 -6.36 30.52 38.52
C PRO A 162 -7.18 29.52 37.70
N LEU A 163 -6.66 28.29 37.65
CA LEU A 163 -7.29 27.09 37.12
C LEU A 163 -8.76 26.94 37.54
N GLN A 164 -9.69 27.08 36.59
CA GLN A 164 -11.02 26.46 36.68
C GLN A 164 -10.99 25.13 35.91
N ALA A 165 -11.26 24.06 36.64
CA ALA A 165 -11.26 22.69 36.16
C ALA A 165 -12.36 22.47 35.10
N PHE A 166 -11.97 21.92 33.94
CA PHE A 166 -12.91 21.27 33.02
C PHE A 166 -13.21 19.84 33.50
N PRO A 167 -14.44 19.34 33.36
CA PRO A 167 -14.87 18.08 33.95
C PRO A 167 -14.23 16.89 33.24
N ALA A 168 -13.73 15.95 34.06
CA ALA A 168 -13.18 14.68 33.64
C ALA A 168 -14.19 13.86 32.80
N LEU A 169 -13.69 13.21 31.75
CA LEU A 169 -14.39 12.13 31.05
C LEU A 169 -14.80 11.05 32.08
N PRO A 170 -16.00 10.46 31.99
CA PRO A 170 -16.46 9.48 32.96
C PRO A 170 -15.55 8.25 32.93
N MET A 171 -14.89 7.99 34.06
CA MET A 171 -14.18 6.74 34.31
C MET A 171 -15.14 5.57 34.15
N ALA A 172 -14.76 4.61 33.31
CA ALA A 172 -15.41 3.31 33.24
C ALA A 172 -15.45 2.68 34.65
N ALA A 173 -16.58 2.06 34.98
CA ALA A 173 -16.83 1.41 36.26
C ALA A 173 -15.79 0.31 36.58
N PRO A 174 -15.60 -0.06 37.87
CA PRO A 174 -14.62 -1.07 38.27
C PRO A 174 -15.03 -2.44 37.73
N VAL A 175 -14.14 -3.07 36.96
CA VAL A 175 -14.30 -4.46 36.50
C VAL A 175 -14.03 -5.41 37.67
N PRO A 176 -14.87 -6.44 37.91
CA PRO A 176 -14.64 -7.43 38.95
C PRO A 176 -13.39 -8.27 38.68
N THR A 177 -12.68 -8.63 39.74
CA THR A 177 -11.53 -9.57 39.72
C THR A 177 -11.93 -10.92 39.12
N PRO A 178 -11.26 -11.43 38.07
CA PRO A 178 -11.41 -12.82 37.65
C PRO A 178 -10.39 -13.72 38.36
N ASP A 179 -10.86 -14.91 38.73
CA ASP A 179 -10.09 -16.01 39.26
C ASP A 179 -8.90 -16.40 38.37
N SER A 180 -7.85 -16.93 39.01
CA SER A 180 -6.61 -17.39 38.40
C SER A 180 -6.83 -18.56 37.43
N HIS A 181 -7.04 -18.26 36.15
CA HIS A 181 -6.85 -19.21 35.05
C HIS A 181 -5.54 -18.89 34.30
N PRO A 182 -4.77 -19.91 33.88
CA PRO A 182 -3.55 -19.69 33.10
C PRO A 182 -3.93 -19.17 31.71
N SER A 183 -3.89 -17.83 31.54
CA SER A 183 -4.03 -17.15 30.25
C SER A 183 -2.84 -17.48 29.36
N THR A 184 -3.09 -18.25 28.31
CA THR A 184 -2.08 -18.58 27.31
C THR A 184 -1.74 -17.35 26.48
N TYR A 185 -0.47 -17.22 26.11
CA TYR A 185 0.06 -16.11 25.28
C TYR A 185 -0.70 -15.89 23.96
N TRP A 186 -1.39 -16.94 23.49
CA TRP A 186 -2.26 -16.94 22.32
C TRP A 186 -3.71 -17.22 22.73
N ALA A 187 -4.26 -16.42 23.65
CA ALA A 187 -5.67 -16.51 24.00
C ALA A 187 -6.52 -16.31 22.73
N ASN A 188 -7.46 -17.22 22.47
CA ASN A 188 -8.32 -17.15 21.30
C ASN A 188 -9.40 -16.07 21.50
N PRO A 189 -9.45 -15.00 20.69
CA PRO A 189 -10.55 -14.03 20.76
C PRO A 189 -11.90 -14.62 20.30
N PHE A 190 -11.93 -15.84 19.74
CA PHE A 190 -13.08 -16.45 19.08
C PHE A 190 -13.57 -17.78 19.71
N GLY A 191 -13.30 -18.02 21.00
CA GLY A 191 -13.90 -19.14 21.76
C GLY A 191 -12.91 -20.03 22.51
N THR A 192 -13.36 -20.62 23.62
CA THR A 192 -12.53 -21.27 24.65
C THR A 192 -12.29 -22.77 24.47
N ASP A 193 -12.84 -23.40 23.43
CA ASP A 193 -12.77 -24.86 23.31
C ASP A 193 -11.53 -25.32 22.54
N GLY A 194 -10.45 -25.63 23.26
CA GLY A 194 -9.43 -26.61 22.84
C GLY A 194 -8.29 -26.12 21.94
N LEU A 195 -7.39 -25.27 22.45
CA LEU A 195 -6.13 -24.84 21.82
C LEU A 195 -5.03 -25.95 21.72
N GLY A 196 -5.42 -27.23 21.77
CA GLY A 196 -4.60 -28.44 21.96
C GLY A 196 -3.07 -28.30 21.77
N SER A 197 -2.60 -28.17 20.53
CA SER A 197 -1.15 -28.17 20.23
C SER A 197 -0.48 -26.82 20.51
N ILE A 198 -1.16 -25.70 20.22
CA ILE A 198 -0.62 -24.34 20.43
C ILE A 198 -0.49 -24.06 21.93
N ASP A 199 -1.48 -24.42 22.73
CA ASP A 199 -1.45 -24.22 24.18
C ASP A 199 -0.35 -25.05 24.85
N ALA A 200 -0.17 -26.30 24.43
CA ALA A 200 0.89 -27.15 24.94
C ALA A 200 2.27 -26.55 24.61
N GLN A 201 2.49 -26.14 23.35
CA GLN A 201 3.73 -25.48 22.93
C GLN A 201 3.96 -24.15 23.65
N SER A 202 2.89 -23.39 23.92
CA SER A 202 2.95 -22.12 24.64
C SER A 202 3.36 -22.32 26.10
N ARG A 203 2.81 -23.34 26.79
CA ARG A 203 3.23 -23.72 28.14
C ARG A 203 4.69 -24.17 28.17
N ASP A 204 5.14 -24.93 27.18
CA ASP A 204 6.56 -25.31 27.06
C ASP A 204 7.47 -24.09 26.85
N ASP A 205 7.01 -23.11 26.08
CA ASP A 205 7.74 -21.86 25.85
C ASP A 205 7.81 -20.99 27.13
N GLU A 206 6.80 -21.04 28.00
CA GLU A 206 6.83 -20.39 29.33
C GLU A 206 7.84 -21.05 30.29
N LEU A 207 8.17 -22.33 30.09
CA LEU A 207 9.20 -23.04 30.86
C LEU A 207 10.62 -22.83 30.29
N CYS A 208 10.74 -22.38 29.04
CA CYS A 208 12.03 -22.18 28.39
C CYS A 208 12.65 -20.84 28.79
N MET A 209 13.81 -20.90 29.44
CA MET A 209 14.51 -19.72 29.95
C MET A 209 15.57 -19.18 28.98
N VAL A 210 15.65 -17.86 28.89
CA VAL A 210 16.62 -17.09 28.13
C VAL A 210 17.43 -16.24 29.12
N GLU A 211 18.75 -16.42 29.10
CA GLU A 211 19.65 -15.65 29.96
C GLU A 211 20.02 -14.31 29.30
N MET A 212 19.85 -13.21 30.03
CA MET A 212 20.30 -11.88 29.66
C MET A 212 21.36 -11.40 30.64
N SER A 213 22.45 -10.83 30.13
CA SER A 213 23.44 -10.15 30.96
C SER A 213 22.81 -8.93 31.64
N MET A 214 23.30 -8.57 32.83
CA MET A 214 22.87 -7.34 33.51
C MET A 214 23.10 -6.07 32.67
N LEU A 215 24.05 -6.10 31.73
CA LEU A 215 24.26 -5.01 30.77
C LEU A 215 23.12 -4.90 29.74
N GLU A 216 22.60 -6.03 29.24
CA GLU A 216 21.41 -6.04 28.38
C GLU A 216 20.18 -5.56 29.15
N VAL A 217 19.97 -6.05 30.38
CA VAL A 217 18.84 -5.63 31.23
C VAL A 217 18.93 -4.14 31.57
N GLY A 218 20.14 -3.63 31.87
CA GLY A 218 20.37 -2.21 32.12
C GLY A 218 20.05 -1.34 30.91
N LYS A 219 20.39 -1.79 29.69
CA LYS A 219 19.99 -1.11 28.44
C LYS A 219 18.48 -1.08 28.27
N ILE A 220 17.81 -2.22 28.44
CA ILE A 220 16.34 -2.28 28.35
C ILE A 220 15.73 -1.32 29.37
N ARG A 221 16.15 -1.39 30.63
CA ARG A 221 15.63 -0.57 31.74
C ARG A 221 15.78 0.93 31.50
N ARG A 222 16.91 1.36 30.91
CA ARG A 222 17.15 2.77 30.53
C ARG A 222 16.17 3.27 29.46
N LEU A 223 15.72 2.38 28.58
CA LEU A 223 14.81 2.70 27.49
C LEU A 223 13.34 2.48 27.85
N LEU A 224 13.03 2.01 29.06
CA LEU A 224 11.65 1.87 29.50
C LEU A 224 11.08 3.23 29.90
N PRO A 225 9.81 3.52 29.57
CA PRO A 225 9.09 4.65 30.17
C PRO A 225 9.18 4.66 31.71
N ASN A 226 9.14 5.85 32.30
CA ASN A 226 9.25 5.98 33.76
C ASN A 226 7.99 5.56 34.52
N SER A 227 6.83 5.59 33.86
CA SER A 227 5.57 5.09 34.41
C SER A 227 4.85 4.17 33.43
N PHE A 228 4.10 3.22 33.98
CA PHE A 228 3.29 2.32 33.16
C PHE A 228 2.11 3.04 32.48
N ALA A 229 1.65 4.19 33.01
CA ALA A 229 0.64 5.00 32.35
C ALA A 229 1.11 5.52 30.98
N ILE A 230 2.42 5.77 30.82
CA ILE A 230 2.99 6.15 29.51
C ILE A 230 2.98 4.95 28.55
N VAL A 231 3.33 3.75 29.03
CA VAL A 231 3.23 2.50 28.26
C VAL A 231 1.82 2.32 27.72
N GLN A 232 0.80 2.52 28.57
CA GLN A 232 -0.61 2.43 28.18
C GLN A 232 -0.98 3.45 27.10
N LYS A 233 -0.53 4.71 27.22
CA LYS A 233 -0.78 5.74 26.21
C LYS A 233 -0.14 5.41 24.86
N LEU A 234 1.12 4.95 24.85
CA LEU A 234 1.81 4.56 23.63
C LEU A 234 1.13 3.34 22.97
N HIS A 235 0.73 2.36 23.77
CA HIS A 235 -0.03 1.20 23.30
C HIS A 235 -1.39 1.61 22.71
N GLN A 236 -2.11 2.53 23.35
CA GLN A 236 -3.38 3.03 22.82
C GLN A 236 -3.19 3.78 21.50
N ALA A 237 -2.14 4.60 21.37
CA ALA A 237 -1.81 5.28 20.13
C ALA A 237 -1.47 4.27 19.00
N TYR A 238 -0.75 3.19 19.33
CA TYR A 238 -0.50 2.07 18.42
C TYR A 238 -1.81 1.43 17.93
N LEU A 239 -2.72 1.07 18.85
CA LEU A 239 -4.00 0.44 18.51
C LEU A 239 -4.86 1.33 17.61
N HIS A 240 -4.81 2.66 17.80
CA HIS A 240 -5.51 3.59 16.93
C HIS A 240 -4.91 3.66 15.51
N ALA A 241 -3.65 3.25 15.32
CA ALA A 241 -2.99 3.25 14.02
C ALA A 241 -3.10 1.93 13.25
N GLU A 242 -3.28 0.84 13.98
CA GLU A 242 -3.29 -0.52 13.46
C GLU A 242 -4.49 -0.79 12.55
N ASP A 243 -4.34 -1.75 11.66
CA ASP A 243 -5.45 -2.23 10.84
C ASP A 243 -6.41 -3.07 11.70
N ALA A 244 -7.72 -2.80 11.59
CA ALA A 244 -8.76 -3.51 12.33
C ALA A 244 -8.66 -5.03 12.21
N HIS A 245 -8.15 -5.53 11.08
CA HIS A 245 -7.92 -6.94 10.88
C HIS A 245 -6.87 -7.53 11.83
N VAL A 246 -5.78 -6.81 12.11
CA VAL A 246 -4.70 -7.29 12.98
C VAL A 246 -5.15 -7.25 14.43
N SER A 247 -5.88 -6.19 14.82
CA SER A 247 -6.41 -6.05 16.18
C SER A 247 -7.39 -7.17 16.56
N GLN A 248 -7.94 -7.91 15.58
CA GLN A 248 -8.73 -9.12 15.82
C GLN A 248 -7.92 -10.41 15.94
N LEU A 249 -6.68 -10.43 15.46
CA LEU A 249 -5.82 -11.60 15.49
C LEU A 249 -5.00 -11.71 16.78
N VAL A 250 -4.81 -10.59 17.48
CA VAL A 250 -3.97 -10.47 18.66
C VAL A 250 -4.82 -10.03 19.85
N ASP A 251 -4.71 -10.74 20.98
CA ASP A 251 -5.27 -10.29 22.26
C ASP A 251 -4.34 -9.26 22.90
N HIS A 252 -4.59 -7.98 22.59
CA HIS A 252 -3.81 -6.86 23.08
C HIS A 252 -3.94 -6.61 24.59
N ASP A 253 -5.06 -7.02 25.21
CA ASP A 253 -5.26 -6.87 26.65
C ASP A 253 -4.39 -7.86 27.42
N THR A 254 -4.37 -9.12 26.99
CA THR A 254 -3.47 -10.14 27.53
C THR A 254 -2.00 -9.75 27.30
N LEU A 255 -1.67 -9.22 26.12
CA LEU A 255 -0.30 -8.79 25.81
C LEU A 255 0.15 -7.64 26.74
N LEU A 256 -0.71 -6.65 26.97
CA LEU A 256 -0.44 -5.53 27.89
C LEU A 256 -0.30 -5.99 29.33
N HIS A 257 -1.13 -6.93 29.78
CA HIS A 257 -1.02 -7.51 31.12
C HIS A 257 0.31 -8.25 31.32
N LYS A 258 0.72 -9.11 30.36
CA LYS A 258 2.02 -9.79 30.40
C LYS A 258 3.17 -8.79 30.36
N TYR A 259 3.06 -7.72 29.57
CA TYR A 259 4.07 -6.67 29.54
C TYR A 259 4.17 -5.89 30.85
N HIS A 260 3.07 -5.67 31.57
CA HIS A 260 3.11 -5.03 32.89
C HIS A 260 3.96 -5.82 33.90
N HIS A 261 3.85 -7.15 33.87
CA HIS A 261 4.69 -8.02 34.70
C HIS A 261 6.17 -7.91 34.33
N ILE A 262 6.48 -7.92 33.04
CA ILE A 262 7.85 -7.75 32.53
C ILE A 262 8.42 -6.39 32.92
N TYR A 263 7.65 -5.33 32.73
CA TYR A 263 8.00 -3.96 33.11
C TYR A 263 8.35 -3.88 34.61
N THR A 264 7.50 -4.45 35.47
CA THR A 264 7.70 -4.49 36.92
C THR A 264 8.95 -5.29 37.29
N LYS A 265 9.13 -6.47 36.66
CA LYS A 265 10.30 -7.34 36.84
C LYS A 265 11.61 -6.63 36.50
N ILE A 266 11.65 -5.89 35.39
CA ILE A 266 12.84 -5.12 34.95
C ILE A 266 13.10 -3.92 35.88
N LYS A 267 12.06 -3.19 36.32
CA LYS A 267 12.23 -2.05 37.24
C LYS A 267 12.69 -2.48 38.63
N GLN A 268 12.31 -3.67 39.09
CA GLN A 268 12.78 -4.26 40.36
C GLN A 268 14.22 -4.78 40.29
N THR A 269 14.82 -4.89 39.09
CA THR A 269 16.21 -5.33 38.95
C THR A 269 17.15 -4.19 39.35
N GLY A 270 17.77 -4.27 40.53
CA GLY A 270 18.75 -3.29 41.03
C GLY A 270 20.08 -3.30 40.27
N ASP A 271 20.93 -2.30 40.51
CA ASP A 271 22.27 -2.14 39.89
C ASP A 271 23.35 -3.08 40.44
N HIS A 272 22.99 -4.28 40.86
CA HIS A 272 23.91 -5.17 41.56
C HIS A 272 24.54 -6.20 40.64
N ASP A 273 25.88 -6.15 40.60
CA ASP A 273 26.81 -7.10 40.00
C ASP A 273 26.57 -7.38 38.50
N LEU A 274 27.25 -6.60 37.66
CA LEU A 274 27.24 -6.71 36.18
C LEU A 274 27.66 -8.10 35.67
N SER A 275 28.28 -8.93 36.51
CA SER A 275 28.68 -10.30 36.18
C SER A 275 27.53 -11.31 36.19
N LYS A 276 26.36 -10.93 36.75
CA LYS A 276 25.19 -11.82 36.85
C LYS A 276 24.38 -11.86 35.56
N THR A 277 23.66 -12.97 35.37
CA THR A 277 22.63 -13.11 34.35
C THR A 277 21.25 -13.06 35.00
N PHE A 278 20.30 -12.45 34.30
CA PHE A 278 18.90 -12.41 34.67
C PHE A 278 18.11 -13.28 33.69
N ARG A 279 17.13 -14.02 34.22
CA ARG A 279 16.38 -15.01 33.44
C ARG A 279 15.00 -14.50 33.07
N PHE A 280 14.72 -14.53 31.78
CA PHE A 280 13.39 -14.32 31.23
C PHE A 280 12.89 -15.61 30.59
N THR A 281 11.57 -15.84 30.56
CA THR A 281 11.00 -16.90 29.72
C THR A 281 11.05 -16.46 28.26
N ILE A 282 10.99 -17.40 27.31
CA ILE A 282 10.90 -17.05 25.88
C ILE A 282 9.69 -16.15 25.62
N VAL A 283 8.55 -16.45 26.24
CA VAL A 283 7.32 -15.65 26.11
C VAL A 283 7.54 -14.21 26.60
N GLU A 284 8.23 -14.02 27.74
CA GLU A 284 8.55 -12.68 28.22
C GLU A 284 9.42 -11.89 27.21
N VAL A 285 10.39 -12.54 26.59
CA VAL A 285 11.25 -11.89 25.58
C VAL A 285 10.47 -11.55 24.30
N ARG A 286 9.55 -12.41 23.86
CA ARG A 286 8.64 -12.16 22.72
C ARG A 286 7.74 -10.94 22.98
N VAL A 287 7.07 -10.91 24.14
CA VAL A 287 6.20 -9.78 24.53
C VAL A 287 7.01 -8.48 24.60
N ALA A 288 8.21 -8.52 25.20
CA ALA A 288 9.07 -7.35 25.30
C ALA A 288 9.51 -6.82 23.92
N SER A 289 9.83 -7.72 22.99
CA SER A 289 10.22 -7.34 21.63
C SER A 289 9.07 -6.70 20.84
N HIS A 290 7.84 -7.21 21.01
CA HIS A 290 6.63 -6.64 20.43
C HIS A 290 6.33 -5.23 20.95
N PHE A 291 6.37 -5.05 22.28
CA PHE A 291 6.05 -3.77 22.89
C PHE A 291 7.01 -2.65 22.48
N LEU A 292 8.29 -2.95 22.23
CA LEU A 292 9.24 -1.97 21.72
C LEU A 292 8.88 -1.46 20.30
N LEU A 293 8.32 -2.31 19.44
CA LEU A 293 7.79 -1.88 18.13
C LEU A 293 6.49 -1.07 18.26
N MET A 294 5.62 -1.46 19.20
CA MET A 294 4.40 -0.71 19.51
C MET A 294 4.74 0.67 20.07
N PHE A 295 5.79 0.79 20.90
CA PHE A 295 6.27 2.06 21.40
C PHE A 295 6.82 2.97 20.30
N ALA A 296 7.61 2.41 19.40
CA ALA A 296 8.12 3.16 18.25
C ALA A 296 6.97 3.77 17.43
N SER A 297 5.95 2.96 17.12
CA SER A 297 4.76 3.39 16.39
C SER A 297 3.91 4.39 17.18
N GLY A 298 3.67 4.12 18.47
CA GLY A 298 2.89 4.99 19.35
C GLY A 298 3.54 6.35 19.56
N LEU A 299 4.88 6.41 19.66
CA LEU A 299 5.61 7.66 19.84
C LEU A 299 5.63 8.52 18.56
N LEU A 300 5.55 7.91 17.37
CA LEU A 300 5.36 8.66 16.11
C LEU A 300 4.02 9.44 16.10
N LEU A 301 3.03 8.95 16.85
CA LEU A 301 1.65 9.48 16.87
C LEU A 301 1.36 10.36 18.08
N GLU A 302 2.34 10.51 18.97
CA GLU A 302 2.17 11.20 20.25
C GLU A 302 2.24 12.72 20.06
N ASP A 303 1.19 13.43 20.51
CA ASP A 303 1.05 14.89 20.35
C ASP A 303 1.22 15.66 21.68
N ALA A 304 1.04 15.00 22.83
CA ALA A 304 1.05 15.66 24.14
C ALA A 304 2.46 16.02 24.66
N GLY A 305 3.50 15.88 23.83
CA GLY A 305 4.87 16.23 24.18
C GLY A 305 5.44 15.31 25.25
N LEU A 306 5.07 14.03 25.23
CA LEU A 306 5.51 13.05 26.20
C LEU A 306 7.04 13.00 26.29
N SER A 307 7.81 13.42 25.27
CA SER A 307 9.29 13.43 25.13
C SER A 307 10.17 13.44 26.41
N ASN A 308 9.72 13.99 27.53
CA ASN A 308 10.35 13.89 28.85
C ASN A 308 10.11 12.55 29.60
N PHE A 309 9.39 11.59 29.02
CA PHE A 309 8.89 10.40 29.69
C PHE A 309 9.94 9.32 30.00
N LEU A 310 11.12 9.39 29.36
CA LEU A 310 12.24 8.47 29.56
C LEU A 310 13.22 8.91 30.66
N LEU A 311 13.20 10.17 31.10
CA LEU A 311 14.27 10.70 31.94
C LEU A 311 13.74 11.50 33.14
N GLU A 312 13.93 10.98 34.34
CA GLU A 312 14.31 11.84 35.46
C GLU A 312 15.76 12.25 35.22
N GLY A 313 15.98 13.47 34.70
CA GLY A 313 17.30 14.13 34.73
C GLY A 313 18.14 14.10 33.43
N LEU A 314 18.29 15.29 32.84
CA LEU A 314 19.52 15.87 32.27
C LEU A 314 19.94 15.67 30.79
N ILE A 315 19.32 14.86 29.92
CA ILE A 315 19.67 14.90 28.48
C ILE A 315 18.44 14.72 27.58
N PHE A 316 17.95 15.78 26.94
CA PHE A 316 16.91 15.68 25.92
C PHE A 316 17.41 14.82 24.74
N GLN A 317 16.81 13.64 24.53
CA GLN A 317 17.03 12.84 23.33
C GLN A 317 15.89 13.11 22.34
N PRO A 318 16.18 13.36 21.05
CA PRO A 318 15.14 13.49 20.03
C PRO A 318 14.30 12.21 19.90
N ASN A 319 12.99 12.33 19.69
CA ASN A 319 12.08 11.17 19.52
C ASN A 319 12.60 10.17 18.47
N ALA A 320 13.19 10.64 17.37
CA ALA A 320 13.77 9.79 16.34
C ALA A 320 14.86 8.85 16.89
N GLN A 321 15.74 9.35 17.76
CA GLN A 321 16.79 8.53 18.37
C GLN A 321 16.20 7.47 19.31
N ILE A 322 15.21 7.84 20.11
CA ILE A 322 14.52 6.93 21.02
C ILE A 322 13.86 5.79 20.23
N ILE A 323 13.16 6.14 19.15
CA ILE A 323 12.51 5.19 18.24
C ILE A 323 13.55 4.23 17.65
N ASP A 324 14.67 4.74 17.15
CA ASP A 324 15.74 3.91 16.58
C ASP A 324 16.33 2.96 17.63
N GLU A 325 16.58 3.43 18.86
CA GLU A 325 17.08 2.61 19.97
C GLU A 325 16.09 1.50 20.35
N TRP A 326 14.78 1.79 20.38
CA TRP A 326 13.74 0.78 20.61
C TRP A 326 13.65 -0.25 19.49
N VAL A 327 13.67 0.17 18.23
CA VAL A 327 13.60 -0.76 17.09
C VAL A 327 14.84 -1.65 17.02
N GLN A 328 16.03 -1.10 17.29
CA GLN A 328 17.27 -1.88 17.37
C GLN A 328 17.22 -2.90 18.51
N LEU A 329 16.75 -2.48 19.69
CA LEU A 329 16.60 -3.38 20.83
C LEU A 329 15.58 -4.48 20.55
N ALA A 330 14.43 -4.14 19.94
CA ALA A 330 13.43 -5.12 19.53
C ALA A 330 14.05 -6.18 18.61
N LYS A 331 14.81 -5.75 17.59
CA LYS A 331 15.49 -6.64 16.64
C LYS A 331 16.53 -7.51 17.33
N ALA A 332 17.28 -6.97 18.28
CA ALA A 332 18.25 -7.72 19.07
C ALA A 332 17.59 -8.79 19.95
N LEU A 333 16.47 -8.45 20.61
CA LEU A 333 15.68 -9.41 21.37
C LEU A 333 15.16 -10.52 20.46
N ARG A 334 14.55 -10.18 19.32
CA ARG A 334 14.10 -11.16 18.33
C ARG A 334 15.22 -12.08 17.88
N ALA A 335 16.39 -11.55 17.53
CA ALA A 335 17.52 -12.35 17.07
C ALA A 335 17.96 -13.38 18.12
N LYS A 336 17.85 -13.05 19.41
CA LYS A 336 18.22 -13.92 20.53
C LYS A 336 17.27 -15.11 20.73
N ILE A 337 16.00 -14.95 20.34
CA ILE A 337 14.95 -15.96 20.49
C ILE A 337 14.40 -16.48 19.16
N LEU A 338 15.05 -16.13 18.05
CA LEU A 338 14.60 -16.49 16.71
C LEU A 338 14.64 -17.99 16.53
N ARG A 339 13.45 -18.58 16.38
CA ARG A 339 13.21 -19.99 16.07
C ARG A 339 12.07 -20.06 15.06
N TYR A 340 11.89 -21.22 14.44
CA TYR A 340 10.84 -21.47 13.44
C TYR A 340 10.44 -22.94 13.45
N GLU A 341 10.63 -23.65 14.55
CA GLU A 341 10.39 -25.09 14.65
C GLU A 341 8.96 -25.37 15.09
N LYS A 342 8.48 -24.62 16.09
CA LYS A 342 7.14 -24.76 16.66
C LYS A 342 6.12 -23.88 15.94
N THR A 343 4.85 -24.21 16.06
CA THR A 343 3.76 -23.35 15.61
C THR A 343 3.77 -22.01 16.36
N THR A 344 4.09 -22.01 17.65
CA THR A 344 4.24 -20.79 18.45
C THR A 344 5.38 -19.88 18.00
N ASP A 345 6.43 -20.45 17.38
CA ASP A 345 7.50 -19.65 16.76
C ASP A 345 6.99 -18.93 15.51
N ILE A 346 6.19 -19.61 14.68
CA ILE A 346 5.60 -19.02 13.48
C ILE A 346 4.60 -17.93 13.83
N LEU A 347 3.74 -18.15 14.83
CA LEU A 347 2.82 -17.12 15.32
C LEU A 347 3.59 -15.89 15.82
N TYR A 348 4.67 -16.08 16.58
CA TYR A 348 5.52 -14.97 17.00
C TYR A 348 6.10 -14.18 15.82
N LEU A 349 6.56 -14.86 14.77
CA LEU A 349 7.11 -14.19 13.58
C LEU A 349 6.04 -13.43 12.79
N LEU A 350 4.81 -13.96 12.75
CA LEU A 350 3.67 -13.30 12.12
C LEU A 350 3.29 -12.02 12.87
N ASP A 351 3.10 -12.09 14.19
CA ASP A 351 2.87 -10.93 15.07
C ASP A 351 3.94 -9.87 14.90
N TRP A 352 5.20 -10.28 15.05
CA TRP A 352 6.36 -9.43 14.90
C TRP A 352 6.29 -8.62 13.60
N TYR A 353 5.95 -9.30 12.49
CA TYR A 353 5.85 -8.67 11.20
C TYR A 353 4.71 -7.64 11.14
N PHE A 354 3.53 -7.92 11.72
CA PHE A 354 2.43 -6.95 11.74
C PHE A 354 2.75 -5.71 12.57
N PHE A 355 3.40 -5.89 13.73
CA PHE A 355 3.84 -4.77 14.56
C PHE A 355 4.93 -3.94 13.86
N ALA A 356 5.86 -4.60 13.16
CA ALA A 356 6.87 -3.94 12.35
C ALA A 356 6.28 -3.25 11.11
N LYS A 357 5.28 -3.84 10.44
CA LYS A 357 4.55 -3.25 9.30
C LYS A 357 3.95 -1.90 9.67
N CYS A 358 3.32 -1.80 10.85
CA CYS A 358 2.75 -0.55 11.34
C CYS A 358 3.82 0.55 11.42
N TYR A 359 4.92 0.27 12.13
CA TYR A 359 6.06 1.17 12.25
C TYR A 359 6.64 1.59 10.90
N TYR A 360 7.02 0.64 10.05
CA TYR A 360 7.66 0.94 8.76
C TYR A 360 6.74 1.75 7.85
N THR A 361 5.43 1.51 7.90
CA THR A 361 4.49 2.29 7.09
C THR A 361 4.42 3.74 7.59
N LEU A 362 4.25 3.95 8.90
CA LEU A 362 4.15 5.30 9.48
C LEU A 362 5.45 6.10 9.28
N ASN A 363 6.60 5.43 9.39
CA ASN A 363 7.92 6.05 9.25
C ASN A 363 8.41 6.17 7.79
N ASN A 364 7.59 5.80 6.80
CA ASN A 364 7.94 5.80 5.37
C ASN A 364 9.21 4.97 5.02
N GLN A 365 9.33 3.77 5.59
CA GLN A 365 10.46 2.86 5.37
C GLN A 365 10.05 1.65 4.52
N ILE A 366 9.58 1.90 3.28
CA ILE A 366 9.03 0.86 2.41
C ILE A 366 10.04 -0.25 2.04
N VAL A 367 11.32 0.09 1.95
CA VAL A 367 12.39 -0.88 1.66
C VAL A 367 12.61 -1.84 2.84
N ASP A 368 12.72 -1.30 4.05
CA ASP A 368 12.87 -2.13 5.26
C ASP A 368 11.62 -2.99 5.49
N HIS A 369 10.44 -2.44 5.19
CA HIS A 369 9.19 -3.18 5.22
C HIS A 369 9.22 -4.39 4.28
N TYR A 370 9.65 -4.19 3.03
CA TYR A 370 9.79 -5.27 2.05
C TYR A 370 10.81 -6.33 2.46
N LEU A 371 11.93 -5.92 3.05
CA LEU A 371 12.95 -6.85 3.55
C LEU A 371 12.43 -7.68 4.72
N GLU A 372 11.71 -7.07 5.66
CA GLU A 372 11.09 -7.76 6.79
C GLU A 372 10.03 -8.76 6.32
N PHE A 373 9.21 -8.37 5.34
CA PHE A 373 8.21 -9.24 4.73
C PHE A 373 8.84 -10.49 4.10
N ASN A 374 9.90 -10.32 3.30
CA ASN A 374 10.59 -11.47 2.71
C ASN A 374 11.37 -12.29 3.76
N SER A 375 11.86 -11.66 4.82
CA SER A 375 12.46 -12.38 5.95
C SER A 375 11.44 -13.29 6.62
N LEU A 376 10.22 -12.81 6.87
CA LEU A 376 9.12 -13.63 7.39
C LEU A 376 8.86 -14.82 6.45
N LEU A 377 8.66 -14.57 5.15
CA LEU A 377 8.37 -15.64 4.19
C LEU A 377 9.48 -16.69 4.14
N ASN A 378 10.75 -16.29 4.25
CA ASN A 378 11.86 -17.23 4.35
C ASN A 378 11.77 -18.13 5.58
N TYR A 379 11.48 -17.57 6.76
CA TYR A 379 11.37 -18.37 7.99
C TYR A 379 10.17 -19.32 7.96
N VAL A 380 9.03 -18.83 7.48
CA VAL A 380 7.79 -19.61 7.39
C VAL A 380 7.97 -20.84 6.50
N VAL A 381 8.71 -20.70 5.39
CA VAL A 381 9.03 -21.81 4.47
C VAL A 381 9.89 -22.90 5.12
N LEU A 382 10.65 -22.58 6.16
CA LEU A 382 11.49 -23.56 6.87
C LEU A 382 10.67 -24.45 7.82
N ASN A 383 9.41 -24.10 8.10
CA ASN A 383 8.51 -24.89 8.92
C ASN A 383 7.57 -25.73 8.03
N SER A 384 7.92 -27.00 7.81
CA SER A 384 7.13 -27.89 6.95
C SER A 384 5.71 -28.12 7.48
N THR A 385 5.54 -28.23 8.81
CA THR A 385 4.23 -28.41 9.44
C THR A 385 3.29 -27.25 9.13
N PHE A 386 3.77 -26.02 9.22
CA PHE A 386 3.00 -24.84 8.83
C PHE A 386 2.66 -24.88 7.34
N VAL A 387 3.65 -25.11 6.47
CA VAL A 387 3.45 -25.11 5.00
C VAL A 387 2.43 -26.17 4.57
N GLU A 388 2.50 -27.37 5.15
CA GLU A 388 1.53 -28.46 4.93
C GLU A 388 0.12 -28.07 5.42
N LEU A 389 0.03 -27.42 6.57
CA LEU A 389 -1.24 -27.01 7.16
C LEU A 389 -1.97 -25.95 6.30
N ILE A 390 -1.22 -25.02 5.70
CA ILE A 390 -1.78 -23.97 4.83
C ILE A 390 -1.77 -24.34 3.34
N GLU A 391 -1.44 -25.58 2.98
CA GLU A 391 -1.52 -26.04 1.60
C GLU A 391 -2.98 -26.03 1.11
N ASP A 392 -3.20 -25.60 -0.13
CA ASP A 392 -4.53 -25.56 -0.71
C ASP A 392 -4.97 -26.97 -1.14
N PRO A 393 -6.01 -27.56 -0.53
CA PRO A 393 -6.50 -28.90 -0.89
C PRO A 393 -7.02 -28.97 -2.33
N GLU A 394 -7.41 -27.84 -2.94
CA GLU A 394 -7.93 -27.80 -4.33
C GLU A 394 -6.83 -27.72 -5.40
N ARG A 395 -5.55 -27.65 -4.99
CA ARG A 395 -4.40 -27.48 -5.90
C ARG A 395 -4.27 -28.58 -6.97
N ASP A 396 -4.71 -29.80 -6.63
CA ASP A 396 -4.52 -31.00 -7.46
C ASP A 396 -5.78 -31.48 -8.18
N THR A 397 -6.90 -30.75 -8.13
CA THR A 397 -8.08 -31.10 -8.91
C THR A 397 -7.87 -30.62 -10.36
N PRO A 398 -7.60 -31.50 -11.35
CA PRO A 398 -7.71 -31.09 -12.74
C PRO A 398 -9.15 -30.61 -12.95
N PRO A 399 -9.38 -29.53 -13.73
CA PRO A 399 -10.75 -29.11 -14.02
C PRO A 399 -11.47 -30.33 -14.59
N ALA A 400 -12.61 -30.67 -13.99
CA ALA A 400 -13.50 -31.64 -14.58
C ALA A 400 -13.70 -31.18 -16.02
N GLN A 401 -13.13 -31.93 -16.97
CA GLN A 401 -13.59 -31.86 -18.34
C GLN A 401 -15.04 -32.28 -18.23
N VAL A 402 -15.96 -31.32 -18.18
CA VAL A 402 -17.39 -31.62 -18.31
C VAL A 402 -17.50 -32.30 -19.66
N PRO A 403 -17.69 -33.63 -19.73
CA PRO A 403 -17.92 -34.25 -21.00
C PRO A 403 -19.31 -33.75 -21.40
N ILE A 404 -19.40 -33.12 -22.56
CA ILE A 404 -20.69 -33.01 -23.23
C ILE A 404 -21.08 -34.45 -23.59
N ALA A 405 -21.74 -35.13 -22.66
CA ALA A 405 -22.31 -36.44 -22.87
C ALA A 405 -23.78 -36.36 -22.47
N MET A 406 -24.62 -36.32 -23.49
CA MET A 406 -26.01 -36.72 -23.36
C MET A 406 -26.08 -38.12 -22.75
N SER A 407 -27.16 -38.37 -22.01
CA SER A 407 -27.56 -39.64 -21.36
C SER A 407 -27.07 -39.90 -19.94
N GLY A 408 -27.95 -39.58 -18.98
CA GLY A 408 -28.50 -40.53 -18.01
C GLY A 408 -27.54 -41.47 -17.27
N SER A 409 -26.76 -40.93 -16.33
CA SER A 409 -26.51 -41.55 -15.02
C SER A 409 -25.74 -40.55 -14.14
N LEU A 410 -26.25 -40.28 -12.93
CA LEU A 410 -25.54 -39.47 -11.95
C LEU A 410 -24.22 -40.16 -11.56
N PRO A 411 -23.06 -39.51 -11.68
CA PRO A 411 -21.88 -39.95 -10.95
C PRO A 411 -22.01 -39.47 -9.51
N THR A 412 -22.27 -40.42 -8.61
CA THR A 412 -22.21 -40.26 -7.17
C THR A 412 -20.76 -40.00 -6.73
N THR A 413 -20.59 -39.04 -5.82
CA THR A 413 -19.42 -38.79 -4.95
C THR A 413 -18.09 -38.43 -5.64
N THR A 414 -17.93 -37.18 -6.08
CA THR A 414 -16.62 -36.50 -5.97
C THR A 414 -16.47 -36.03 -4.52
N SER A 415 -15.52 -36.60 -3.77
CA SER A 415 -15.18 -36.11 -2.44
C SER A 415 -14.68 -34.67 -2.56
N ILE A 416 -15.51 -33.71 -2.15
CA ILE A 416 -15.06 -32.33 -1.98
C ILE A 416 -14.03 -32.38 -0.86
N GLN A 417 -12.76 -32.12 -1.18
CA GLN A 417 -11.71 -32.08 -0.17
C GLN A 417 -11.93 -30.80 0.65
N GLU A 418 -12.37 -30.96 1.90
CA GLU A 418 -12.69 -29.85 2.80
C GLU A 418 -11.43 -29.30 3.47
N TYR A 419 -11.44 -28.00 3.83
CA TYR A 419 -10.35 -27.40 4.58
C TYR A 419 -10.25 -28.00 5.99
N PRO A 420 -9.04 -28.08 6.59
CA PRO A 420 -8.88 -28.63 7.93
C PRO A 420 -9.74 -27.88 8.96
N ALA A 421 -10.57 -28.61 9.71
CA ALA A 421 -11.41 -28.02 10.76
C ALA A 421 -10.65 -27.68 12.05
N SER A 422 -9.34 -27.97 12.10
CA SER A 422 -8.52 -27.73 13.30
C SER A 422 -8.44 -26.25 13.66
N ILE A 423 -8.36 -25.97 14.95
CA ILE A 423 -8.24 -24.60 15.47
C ILE A 423 -6.92 -23.98 15.02
N GLU A 424 -5.85 -24.77 15.00
CA GLU A 424 -4.54 -24.37 14.49
C GLU A 424 -4.63 -23.90 13.04
N PHE A 425 -5.36 -24.62 12.18
CA PHE A 425 -5.58 -24.18 10.81
C PHE A 425 -6.33 -22.86 10.76
N LYS A 426 -7.46 -22.74 11.48
CA LYS A 426 -8.28 -21.52 11.44
C LYS A 426 -7.47 -20.28 11.86
N ILE A 427 -6.69 -20.36 12.94
CA ILE A 427 -5.84 -19.26 13.40
C ILE A 427 -4.80 -18.92 12.33
N LEU A 428 -3.98 -19.90 11.92
CA LEU A 428 -2.87 -19.65 11.00
C LEU A 428 -3.34 -19.24 9.61
N ALA A 429 -4.46 -19.77 9.14
CA ALA A 429 -5.08 -19.40 7.88
C ALA A 429 -5.51 -17.93 7.89
N ARG A 430 -6.11 -17.44 8.98
CA ARG A 430 -6.50 -16.02 9.12
C ARG A 430 -5.27 -15.09 9.04
N TYR A 431 -4.20 -15.42 9.78
CA TYR A 431 -2.91 -14.73 9.64
C TYR A 431 -2.36 -14.80 8.22
N TRP A 432 -2.44 -15.96 7.58
CA TRP A 432 -1.94 -16.15 6.22
C TRP A 432 -2.73 -15.34 5.19
N MET A 433 -4.05 -15.17 5.35
CA MET A 433 -4.85 -14.32 4.47
C MET A 433 -4.35 -12.87 4.50
N GLN A 434 -4.03 -12.34 5.68
CA GLN A 434 -3.44 -11.00 5.83
C GLN A 434 -2.11 -10.90 5.10
N ILE A 435 -1.24 -11.88 5.30
CA ILE A 435 0.08 -11.95 4.66
C ILE A 435 -0.03 -11.98 3.13
N ARG A 436 -1.04 -12.68 2.58
CA ARG A 436 -1.33 -12.65 1.14
C ARG A 436 -1.74 -11.27 0.64
N ILE A 437 -2.56 -10.55 1.41
CA ILE A 437 -3.09 -9.24 1.03
C ILE A 437 -2.03 -8.15 1.05
N VAL A 438 -1.06 -8.20 1.97
CA VAL A 438 0.07 -7.27 2.03
C VAL A 438 0.79 -7.12 0.67
N ASP A 439 1.02 -8.22 -0.04
CA ASP A 439 1.71 -8.20 -1.34
C ASP A 439 0.88 -7.46 -2.40
N ILE A 440 -0.43 -7.36 -2.22
CA ILE A 440 -1.33 -6.57 -3.07
C ILE A 440 -1.41 -5.11 -2.60
N GLU A 441 -1.35 -4.87 -1.28
CA GLU A 441 -1.48 -3.54 -0.68
C GLU A 441 -0.36 -2.59 -1.08
N HIS A 442 0.86 -3.08 -1.31
CA HIS A 442 2.03 -2.25 -1.56
C HIS A 442 2.54 -2.40 -3.01
N ALA A 443 2.48 -1.31 -3.79
CA ALA A 443 2.96 -1.31 -5.19
C ALA A 443 4.44 -1.70 -5.30
N PHE A 444 5.27 -1.29 -4.33
CA PHE A 444 6.68 -1.68 -4.26
C PHE A 444 6.88 -3.20 -4.19
N PHE A 445 6.02 -3.89 -3.44
CA PHE A 445 6.10 -5.35 -3.26
C PHE A 445 5.74 -6.05 -4.57
N GLN A 446 4.67 -5.57 -5.24
CA GLN A 446 4.28 -6.07 -6.56
C GLN A 446 5.37 -5.89 -7.61
N TYR A 447 6.05 -4.75 -7.61
CA TYR A 447 7.16 -4.46 -8.52
C TYR A 447 8.38 -5.34 -8.26
N LYS A 448 8.81 -5.45 -7.00
CA LYS A 448 9.98 -6.27 -6.62
C LYS A 448 9.69 -7.77 -6.68
N GLY A 449 8.44 -8.16 -6.55
CA GLY A 449 7.98 -9.54 -6.42
C GLY A 449 8.20 -10.09 -5.01
N SER A 450 7.56 -11.22 -4.71
CA SER A 450 7.65 -11.87 -3.41
C SER A 450 7.95 -13.37 -3.53
N LEU A 451 8.35 -13.97 -2.41
CA LEU A 451 8.58 -15.42 -2.29
C LEU A 451 7.31 -16.27 -2.48
N PHE A 452 6.13 -15.67 -2.61
CA PHE A 452 4.90 -16.38 -2.98
C PHE A 452 4.97 -17.07 -4.34
N SER A 453 5.84 -16.59 -5.23
CA SER A 453 6.10 -17.22 -6.53
C SER A 453 6.95 -18.50 -6.44
N SER A 454 7.55 -18.78 -5.27
CA SER A 454 8.37 -19.97 -5.03
C SER A 454 7.56 -21.26 -5.08
N SER A 455 8.21 -22.38 -5.39
CA SER A 455 7.54 -23.69 -5.45
C SER A 455 6.92 -24.12 -4.12
N GLN A 456 7.42 -23.61 -3.00
CA GLN A 456 6.98 -23.95 -1.64
C GLN A 456 5.69 -23.20 -1.26
N LEU A 457 5.55 -21.91 -1.63
CA LEU A 457 4.40 -21.09 -1.24
C LEU A 457 3.35 -20.88 -2.35
N LYS A 458 3.67 -21.28 -3.58
CA LYS A 458 2.75 -21.12 -4.72
C LYS A 458 1.44 -21.89 -4.58
N GLY A 459 1.45 -22.98 -3.81
CA GLY A 459 0.30 -23.87 -3.62
C GLY A 459 -0.45 -23.69 -2.31
N THR A 460 -0.14 -22.65 -1.53
CA THR A 460 -0.83 -22.41 -0.27
C THR A 460 -2.09 -21.58 -0.47
N ILE A 461 -3.05 -21.73 0.44
CA ILE A 461 -4.38 -21.11 0.37
C ILE A 461 -4.33 -19.60 0.08
N LEU A 462 -5.40 -19.13 -0.56
CA LEU A 462 -5.61 -17.74 -0.99
C LEU A 462 -6.92 -17.21 -0.38
N PRO A 463 -7.08 -15.89 -0.16
CA PRO A 463 -8.31 -15.33 0.40
C PRO A 463 -9.42 -15.24 -0.63
N HIS A 464 -9.83 -16.37 -1.21
CA HIS A 464 -11.02 -16.46 -2.06
C HIS A 464 -12.27 -16.72 -1.21
N ARG A 465 -13.45 -16.45 -1.79
CA ARG A 465 -14.75 -16.52 -1.09
C ARG A 465 -14.96 -17.81 -0.27
N LYS A 466 -14.55 -18.98 -0.79
CA LYS A 466 -14.74 -20.26 -0.12
C LYS A 466 -13.93 -20.36 1.19
N VAL A 467 -12.64 -19.99 1.17
CA VAL A 467 -11.79 -19.97 2.37
C VAL A 467 -12.30 -18.94 3.37
N LEU A 468 -12.69 -17.75 2.90
CA LEU A 468 -13.18 -16.70 3.80
C LEU A 468 -14.49 -17.12 4.48
N ARG A 469 -15.44 -17.72 3.75
CA ARG A 469 -16.66 -18.28 4.36
C ARG A 469 -16.37 -19.40 5.35
N PHE A 470 -15.40 -20.26 5.05
CA PHE A 470 -14.97 -21.29 5.99
C PHE A 470 -14.39 -20.71 7.29
N LEU A 471 -13.66 -19.60 7.20
CA LEU A 471 -12.98 -18.99 8.35
C LEU A 471 -13.88 -18.05 9.17
N TYR A 472 -14.92 -17.46 8.56
CA TYR A 472 -15.72 -16.37 9.14
C TYR A 472 -17.25 -16.56 9.01
N GLY A 473 -17.70 -17.77 8.67
CA GLY A 473 -19.11 -18.08 8.48
C GLY A 473 -19.64 -17.77 7.08
N ASP A 474 -20.80 -18.34 6.76
CA ASP A 474 -21.51 -18.00 5.53
C ASP A 474 -21.87 -16.50 5.51
N GLU A 475 -21.77 -15.87 4.34
CA GLU A 475 -21.88 -14.41 4.17
C GLU A 475 -21.06 -13.54 5.16
N LEU A 476 -20.04 -14.15 5.81
CA LEU A 476 -19.19 -13.53 6.83
C LEU A 476 -19.96 -13.08 8.08
N GLU A 477 -20.99 -13.83 8.47
CA GLU A 477 -21.86 -13.53 9.63
C GLU A 477 -21.12 -13.46 10.97
N ASP A 478 -19.98 -14.14 11.12
CA ASP A 478 -19.18 -14.12 12.35
C ASP A 478 -18.42 -12.80 12.56
N VAL A 479 -18.50 -11.87 11.59
CA VAL A 479 -17.79 -10.59 11.59
C VAL A 479 -18.74 -9.47 11.99
N ALA A 480 -18.66 -9.02 13.23
CA ALA A 480 -19.53 -7.97 13.76
C ALA A 480 -19.25 -6.57 13.17
N ASP A 481 -18.01 -6.30 12.76
CA ASP A 481 -17.64 -5.00 12.20
C ASP A 481 -17.97 -4.92 10.70
N ALA A 482 -18.88 -4.02 10.33
CA ALA A 482 -19.38 -3.90 8.96
C ALA A 482 -18.27 -3.52 7.95
N LYS A 483 -17.29 -2.71 8.37
CA LYS A 483 -16.18 -2.30 7.51
C LYS A 483 -15.22 -3.47 7.24
N LEU A 484 -14.91 -4.26 8.25
CA LEU A 484 -14.13 -5.48 8.11
C LEU A 484 -14.87 -6.52 7.25
N GLN A 485 -16.17 -6.70 7.45
CA GLN A 485 -16.99 -7.58 6.62
C GLN A 485 -16.90 -7.17 5.14
N TYR A 486 -16.95 -5.86 4.87
CA TYR A 486 -16.75 -5.30 3.54
C TYR A 486 -15.35 -5.60 2.98
N ASP A 487 -14.28 -5.40 3.76
CA ASP A 487 -12.91 -5.65 3.34
C ASP A 487 -12.68 -7.12 2.98
N LEU A 488 -13.21 -8.05 3.78
CA LEU A 488 -13.16 -9.48 3.51
C LEU A 488 -13.95 -9.86 2.23
N LYS A 489 -15.12 -9.25 1.98
CA LYS A 489 -15.85 -9.42 0.71
C LYS A 489 -14.99 -8.98 -0.47
N LEU A 490 -14.31 -7.84 -0.35
CA LEU A 490 -13.41 -7.30 -1.36
C LEU A 490 -12.21 -8.22 -1.60
N TRP A 491 -11.60 -8.78 -0.55
CA TRP A 491 -10.49 -9.73 -0.67
C TRP A 491 -10.88 -11.00 -1.42
N GLY A 492 -12.08 -11.51 -1.15
CA GLY A 492 -12.67 -12.64 -1.88
C GLY A 492 -12.75 -12.44 -3.38
N LEU A 493 -12.77 -11.19 -3.86
CA LEU A 493 -12.80 -10.83 -5.28
C LEU A 493 -11.40 -10.81 -5.91
N TYR A 494 -10.35 -10.48 -5.15
CA TYR A 494 -8.97 -10.40 -5.69
C TYR A 494 -8.46 -11.75 -6.22
N TYR A 495 -8.93 -12.85 -5.64
CA TYR A 495 -8.41 -14.20 -5.91
C TYR A 495 -9.41 -15.12 -6.62
N ARG A 496 -10.13 -14.62 -7.63
CA ARG A 496 -10.99 -15.43 -8.52
C ARG A 496 -10.22 -16.13 -9.65
N ARG A 497 -9.27 -17.02 -9.35
CA ARG A 497 -8.46 -17.68 -10.39
C ARG A 497 -8.89 -19.10 -10.73
N ASP A 498 -9.29 -19.27 -11.99
CA ASP A 498 -8.99 -20.49 -12.75
C ASP A 498 -7.47 -20.54 -13.01
N VAL A 499 -6.85 -21.68 -12.72
CA VAL A 499 -5.39 -21.91 -12.82
C VAL A 499 -4.88 -21.89 -14.29
N HIS A 500 -5.77 -21.74 -15.26
CA HIS A 500 -5.51 -21.94 -16.70
C HIS A 500 -5.99 -20.78 -17.58
N THR A 501 -5.51 -19.56 -17.31
CA THR A 501 -5.65 -18.41 -18.22
C THR A 501 -4.65 -18.55 -19.38
N VAL A 502 -5.14 -18.91 -20.58
CA VAL A 502 -4.26 -19.17 -21.75
C VAL A 502 -4.29 -18.06 -22.80
N SER A 503 -5.30 -17.19 -22.79
CA SER A 503 -5.47 -16.13 -23.79
C SER A 503 -5.57 -14.73 -23.18
N ARG A 504 -5.11 -13.74 -23.95
CA ARG A 504 -5.18 -12.30 -23.67
C ARG A 504 -6.62 -11.84 -23.43
N THR A 505 -7.56 -12.27 -24.28
CA THR A 505 -9.00 -12.02 -24.15
C THR A 505 -9.56 -12.52 -22.83
N HIS A 506 -9.17 -13.72 -22.39
CA HIS A 506 -9.67 -14.26 -21.11
C HIS A 506 -9.15 -13.45 -19.91
N ILE A 507 -7.94 -12.91 -19.98
CA ILE A 507 -7.39 -12.00 -18.96
C ILE A 507 -8.20 -10.70 -18.91
N ILE A 508 -8.48 -10.08 -20.08
CA ILE A 508 -9.30 -8.86 -20.18
C ILE A 508 -10.70 -9.10 -19.60
N ARG A 509 -11.37 -10.18 -20.02
CA ARG A 509 -12.69 -10.56 -19.52
C ARG A 509 -12.71 -10.68 -17.99
N ARG A 510 -11.77 -11.44 -17.41
CA ARG A 510 -11.69 -11.66 -15.96
C ARG A 510 -11.45 -10.37 -15.19
N TYR A 511 -10.64 -9.47 -15.75
CA TYR A 511 -10.39 -8.17 -15.16
C TYR A 511 -11.64 -7.29 -15.16
N LEU A 512 -12.36 -7.23 -16.28
CA LEU A 512 -13.60 -6.46 -16.35
C LEU A 512 -14.69 -7.04 -15.45
N TYR A 513 -14.78 -8.37 -15.32
CA TYR A 513 -15.65 -9.00 -14.33
C TYR A 513 -15.31 -8.58 -12.90
N LEU A 514 -14.02 -8.55 -12.53
CA LEU A 514 -13.61 -8.05 -11.21
C LEU A 514 -14.18 -6.65 -10.95
N TYR A 515 -14.12 -5.75 -11.94
CA TYR A 515 -14.70 -4.40 -11.81
C TYR A 515 -16.22 -4.46 -11.60
N ALA A 516 -16.92 -5.20 -12.47
CA ALA A 516 -18.36 -5.38 -12.35
C ALA A 516 -18.74 -5.92 -10.96
N ASP A 517 -18.07 -6.97 -10.49
CA ASP A 517 -18.31 -7.58 -9.19
C ASP A 517 -18.01 -6.67 -7.99
N VAL A 518 -16.93 -5.88 -8.07
CA VAL A 518 -16.54 -4.94 -7.00
C VAL A 518 -17.55 -3.81 -6.89
N VAL A 519 -18.03 -3.25 -8.00
CA VAL A 519 -19.04 -2.18 -7.96
C VAL A 519 -20.34 -2.68 -7.30
N GLN A 520 -20.76 -3.91 -7.59
CA GLN A 520 -22.00 -4.45 -7.03
C GLN A 520 -21.99 -4.54 -5.49
N LEU A 521 -20.82 -4.52 -4.84
CA LEU A 521 -20.76 -4.55 -3.37
C LEU A 521 -21.42 -3.33 -2.71
N LEU A 522 -21.42 -2.17 -3.37
CA LEU A 522 -21.93 -0.90 -2.81
C LEU A 522 -22.99 -0.21 -3.69
N HIS A 523 -23.31 -0.79 -4.85
CA HIS A 523 -24.12 -0.11 -5.86
C HIS A 523 -25.49 0.33 -5.33
N GLU A 524 -26.22 -0.58 -4.68
CA GLU A 524 -27.55 -0.31 -4.13
C GLU A 524 -27.51 0.77 -3.03
N GLU A 525 -26.55 0.67 -2.11
CA GLU A 525 -26.42 1.60 -0.98
C GLU A 525 -26.04 3.02 -1.45
N LEU A 526 -25.15 3.12 -2.44
CA LEU A 526 -24.78 4.41 -3.05
C LEU A 526 -25.94 5.01 -3.85
N ALA A 527 -26.67 4.19 -4.60
CA ALA A 527 -27.85 4.63 -5.34
C ALA A 527 -28.95 5.15 -4.40
N GLU A 528 -29.20 4.42 -3.30
CA GLU A 528 -30.16 4.82 -2.27
C GLU A 528 -29.76 6.15 -1.60
N LEU A 529 -28.49 6.30 -1.20
CA LEU A 529 -27.99 7.55 -0.60
C LEU A 529 -28.14 8.73 -1.57
N GLN A 530 -27.78 8.52 -2.84
CA GLN A 530 -27.88 9.53 -3.88
C GLN A 530 -29.34 9.95 -4.13
N GLN A 531 -30.25 8.98 -4.21
CA GLN A 531 -31.68 9.23 -4.40
C GLN A 531 -32.27 10.01 -3.22
N ARG A 532 -31.93 9.63 -1.98
CA ARG A 532 -32.35 10.32 -0.76
C ARG A 532 -31.88 11.78 -0.75
N TYR A 533 -30.64 12.06 -1.14
CA TYR A 533 -30.11 13.42 -1.16
C TYR A 533 -30.86 14.31 -2.18
N TYR A 534 -31.04 13.84 -3.41
CA TYR A 534 -31.70 14.62 -4.45
C TYR A 534 -33.21 14.81 -4.20
N SER A 535 -33.89 13.83 -3.60
CA SER A 535 -35.29 13.99 -3.22
C SER A 535 -35.47 15.06 -2.13
N THR A 536 -34.55 15.16 -1.17
CA THR A 536 -34.56 16.21 -0.13
C THR A 536 -34.31 17.60 -0.71
N GLN A 537 -33.44 17.75 -1.73
CA GLN A 537 -33.19 19.05 -2.36
C GLN A 537 -34.36 19.56 -3.20
N ALA A 538 -35.14 18.66 -3.82
CA ALA A 538 -36.24 19.03 -4.71
C ALA A 538 -37.49 19.56 -3.99
N SER A 539 -37.67 19.23 -2.70
CA SER A 539 -38.79 19.70 -1.88
C SER A 539 -38.33 19.95 -0.44
N PRO A 540 -37.74 21.12 -0.14
CA PRO A 540 -37.19 21.39 1.18
C PRO A 540 -38.32 21.76 2.15
N THR A 541 -38.90 20.78 2.84
CA THR A 541 -39.59 21.10 4.10
C THR A 541 -38.54 21.25 5.21
N ALA A 542 -38.73 22.21 6.11
CA ALA A 542 -37.81 22.46 7.23
C ALA A 542 -37.58 21.20 8.10
N ASP A 543 -38.57 20.31 8.13
CA ASP A 543 -38.55 19.03 8.84
C ASP A 543 -37.74 17.95 8.11
N GLU A 544 -37.73 17.92 6.77
CA GLU A 544 -36.96 16.93 5.97
C GLU A 544 -35.48 17.28 5.88
N VAL A 545 -35.14 18.57 5.81
CA VAL A 545 -33.75 19.05 5.91
C VAL A 545 -33.17 18.76 7.31
N ALA A 546 -33.99 18.88 8.36
CA ALA A 546 -33.61 18.47 9.72
C ALA A 546 -33.52 16.93 9.89
N ARG A 547 -34.25 16.16 9.08
CA ARG A 547 -34.25 14.68 9.06
C ARG A 547 -33.28 14.05 8.06
N PHE A 548 -32.50 14.81 7.30
CA PHE A 548 -31.25 14.28 6.75
C PHE A 548 -30.28 14.09 7.93
N THR A 549 -30.61 13.15 8.81
CA THR A 549 -29.72 12.64 9.81
C THR A 549 -28.62 11.94 9.04
N LEU A 550 -27.45 12.57 9.01
CA LEU A 550 -26.19 11.91 8.74
C LEU A 550 -26.08 10.72 9.69
N ASP A 551 -26.59 9.58 9.25
CA ASP A 551 -26.58 8.33 9.97
C ASP A 551 -25.16 7.78 9.95
N ARG A 552 -24.81 6.98 10.95
CA ARG A 552 -23.52 6.31 11.06
C ARG A 552 -23.14 5.63 9.74
N ARG A 553 -24.11 4.97 9.11
CA ARG A 553 -23.97 4.27 7.84
C ARG A 553 -23.47 5.15 6.68
N ALA A 554 -23.78 6.44 6.65
CA ALA A 554 -23.32 7.34 5.59
C ALA A 554 -21.80 7.58 5.65
N VAL A 555 -21.24 7.71 6.85
CA VAL A 555 -19.79 7.86 7.06
C VAL A 555 -19.07 6.56 6.68
N ASP A 556 -19.62 5.43 7.13
CA ASP A 556 -19.10 4.09 6.83
C ASP A 556 -19.04 3.84 5.32
N LEU A 557 -20.10 4.23 4.60
CA LEU A 557 -20.20 4.08 3.14
C LEU A 557 -19.16 4.93 2.39
N VAL A 558 -18.77 6.11 2.89
CA VAL A 558 -17.67 6.89 2.30
C VAL A 558 -16.36 6.10 2.39
N MET A 559 -16.09 5.48 3.54
CA MET A 559 -14.87 4.68 3.73
C MET A 559 -14.86 3.50 2.77
N MET A 560 -15.96 2.72 2.74
CA MET A 560 -16.09 1.56 1.84
C MET A 560 -15.93 1.97 0.38
N ASN A 561 -16.61 3.04 -0.06
CA ASN A 561 -16.50 3.53 -1.43
C ASN A 561 -15.08 4.01 -1.77
N GLN A 562 -14.38 4.63 -0.82
CA GLN A 562 -12.99 5.06 -1.05
C GLN A 562 -12.05 3.87 -1.29
N TYR A 563 -12.26 2.74 -0.61
CA TYR A 563 -11.53 1.50 -0.90
C TYR A 563 -11.87 0.94 -2.29
N THR A 564 -13.14 1.00 -2.71
CA THR A 564 -13.61 0.58 -4.04
C THR A 564 -12.93 1.39 -5.15
N VAL A 565 -13.00 2.71 -5.07
CA VAL A 565 -12.42 3.57 -6.12
C VAL A 565 -10.90 3.51 -6.12
N ASN A 566 -10.27 3.33 -4.96
CA ASN A 566 -8.82 3.09 -4.87
C ASN A 566 -8.41 1.85 -5.68
N LEU A 567 -9.20 0.78 -5.64
CA LEU A 567 -8.98 -0.38 -6.50
C LEU A 567 -9.08 -0.01 -7.98
N PHE A 568 -10.09 0.74 -8.40
CA PHE A 568 -10.24 1.11 -9.81
C PHE A 568 -9.08 1.95 -10.35
N VAL A 569 -8.56 2.88 -9.53
CA VAL A 569 -7.49 3.79 -9.99
C VAL A 569 -6.12 3.13 -9.92
N ARG A 570 -5.83 2.31 -8.91
CA ARG A 570 -4.52 1.63 -8.77
C ARG A 570 -4.23 0.64 -9.88
N TRP A 571 -5.26 -0.05 -10.39
CA TRP A 571 -5.05 -1.17 -11.30
C TRP A 571 -4.78 -0.75 -12.76
N LEU A 572 -5.00 0.52 -13.10
CA LEU A 572 -4.58 1.05 -14.40
C LEU A 572 -3.06 0.92 -14.60
N SER A 573 -2.27 1.07 -13.53
CA SER A 573 -0.81 1.01 -13.53
C SER A 573 -0.24 -0.36 -13.94
N PHE A 574 -0.91 -1.46 -13.61
CA PHE A 574 -0.30 -2.80 -13.64
C PHE A 574 -0.57 -3.63 -14.89
N ILE A 575 -1.67 -3.38 -15.61
CA ILE A 575 -2.13 -4.26 -16.70
C ILE A 575 -1.83 -3.63 -18.06
N ARG A 576 -0.84 -4.19 -18.79
CA ARG A 576 -0.45 -3.85 -20.18
C ARG A 576 -1.04 -4.85 -21.19
N VAL A 577 -2.31 -5.19 -21.04
CA VAL A 577 -2.93 -6.32 -21.78
C VAL A 577 -3.68 -5.84 -23.02
N GLU A 578 -3.70 -4.55 -23.37
CA GLU A 578 -4.69 -4.01 -24.33
C GLU A 578 -4.09 -3.21 -25.51
N ALA A 579 -2.82 -3.44 -25.88
CA ALA A 579 -2.25 -2.95 -27.14
C ALA A 579 -3.09 -3.34 -28.38
N GLY A 580 -3.76 -2.38 -29.03
CA GLY A 580 -4.39 -2.53 -30.35
C GLY A 580 -5.89 -2.22 -30.47
N TYR A 581 -6.63 -1.99 -29.38
CA TYR A 581 -8.01 -1.49 -29.42
C TYR A 581 -8.17 -0.38 -28.38
N PHE A 582 -8.68 0.77 -28.77
CA PHE A 582 -8.96 1.91 -27.87
C PHE A 582 -10.14 2.71 -28.48
N PRO A 583 -11.12 3.19 -27.67
CA PRO A 583 -11.19 3.12 -26.22
C PRO A 583 -11.73 1.78 -25.74
N LEU A 584 -11.24 1.38 -24.58
CA LEU A 584 -11.60 0.13 -23.94
C LEU A 584 -12.73 0.41 -22.93
N LEU A 585 -13.62 -0.54 -22.65
CA LEU A 585 -14.62 -0.42 -21.56
C LEU A 585 -13.98 -0.02 -20.22
N ARG A 586 -12.76 -0.51 -19.98
CA ARG A 586 -11.89 -0.12 -18.87
C ARG A 586 -11.55 1.37 -18.85
N PHE A 587 -11.29 1.97 -20.01
CA PHE A 587 -10.98 3.40 -20.12
C PHE A 587 -12.17 4.25 -19.67
N ALA A 588 -13.37 3.97 -20.18
CA ALA A 588 -14.57 4.71 -19.80
C ALA A 588 -14.81 4.67 -18.29
N SER A 589 -14.71 3.48 -17.69
CA SER A 589 -14.85 3.32 -16.24
C SER A 589 -13.73 4.00 -15.46
N TYR A 590 -12.48 3.91 -15.92
CA TYR A 590 -11.37 4.61 -15.28
C TYR A 590 -11.53 6.13 -15.33
N TYR A 591 -11.76 6.70 -16.51
CA TYR A 591 -11.87 8.15 -16.71
C TYR A 591 -13.02 8.74 -15.86
N THR A 592 -14.20 8.12 -15.93
CA THR A 592 -15.36 8.56 -15.11
C THR A 592 -15.12 8.35 -13.61
N THR A 593 -14.37 7.32 -13.20
CA THR A 593 -13.94 7.17 -11.80
C THR A 593 -12.98 8.28 -11.38
N MET A 594 -12.04 8.69 -12.24
CA MET A 594 -11.12 9.80 -11.95
C MET A 594 -11.84 11.13 -11.84
N ILE A 595 -12.90 11.34 -12.64
CA ILE A 595 -13.74 12.55 -12.54
C ILE A 595 -14.52 12.55 -11.22
N ASN A 596 -15.09 11.41 -10.83
CA ASN A 596 -15.99 11.32 -9.68
C ASN A 596 -15.30 10.96 -8.36
N LEU A 597 -13.96 10.85 -8.36
CA LEU A 597 -13.18 10.19 -7.32
C LEU A 597 -13.50 10.65 -5.90
N PHE A 598 -13.80 11.94 -5.73
CA PHE A 598 -14.09 12.55 -4.44
C PHE A 598 -15.50 13.16 -4.34
N ASN A 599 -16.42 12.85 -5.28
CA ASN A 599 -17.81 13.33 -5.22
C ASN A 599 -18.48 12.92 -3.90
N HIS A 600 -18.35 11.64 -3.54
CA HIS A 600 -18.97 11.11 -2.33
C HIS A 600 -18.40 11.75 -1.06
N PHE A 601 -17.07 11.88 -0.97
CA PHE A 601 -16.41 12.59 0.14
C PHE A 601 -16.90 14.04 0.24
N CYS A 602 -16.90 14.77 -0.88
CA CYS A 602 -17.31 16.19 -0.92
C CYS A 602 -18.77 16.39 -0.52
N LEU A 603 -19.66 15.50 -0.93
CA LEU A 603 -21.08 15.51 -0.57
C LEU A 603 -21.26 15.30 0.93
N VAL A 604 -20.66 14.23 1.48
CA VAL A 604 -20.82 13.92 2.91
C VAL A 604 -20.12 14.96 3.78
N ASP A 605 -18.96 15.48 3.38
CA ASP A 605 -18.30 16.61 4.07
C ASP A 605 -19.17 17.86 4.13
N GLN A 606 -19.88 18.20 3.04
CA GLN A 606 -20.85 19.30 3.05
C GLN A 606 -21.98 19.05 4.05
N LEU A 607 -22.51 17.82 4.09
CA LEU A 607 -23.59 17.43 4.99
C LEU A 607 -23.15 17.46 6.46
N VAL A 608 -21.96 16.96 6.78
CA VAL A 608 -21.39 17.04 8.14
C VAL A 608 -21.16 18.48 8.56
N THR A 609 -20.48 19.26 7.71
CA THR A 609 -20.18 20.67 7.98
C THR A 609 -21.46 21.47 8.18
N GLY A 610 -22.50 21.23 7.36
CA GLY A 610 -23.81 21.86 7.48
C GLY A 610 -24.52 21.50 8.79
N LYS A 611 -24.54 20.21 9.14
CA LYS A 611 -25.18 19.70 10.39
C LYS A 611 -24.58 20.34 11.65
N TYR A 612 -23.27 20.54 11.67
CA TYR A 612 -22.57 21.10 12.81
C TYR A 612 -22.25 22.60 12.67
N ALA A 613 -22.88 23.32 11.73
CA ALA A 613 -22.65 24.73 11.48
C ALA A 613 -21.16 25.11 11.34
N GLY A 614 -20.36 24.23 10.72
CA GLY A 614 -18.92 24.42 10.54
C GLY A 614 -18.04 24.02 11.73
N ALA A 615 -18.62 23.64 12.87
CA ALA A 615 -17.86 23.25 14.06
C ALA A 615 -17.19 21.87 13.94
N ARG A 616 -17.65 21.03 13.01
CA ARG A 616 -17.04 19.73 12.69
C ARG A 616 -17.06 19.45 11.21
N ASP A 617 -16.08 18.67 10.75
CA ASP A 617 -16.01 18.18 9.38
C ASP A 617 -16.00 16.65 9.30
N LEU A 618 -16.02 16.11 8.08
CA LEU A 618 -16.05 14.66 7.87
C LEU A 618 -14.78 13.97 8.40
N LEU A 619 -13.63 14.62 8.33
CA LEU A 619 -12.37 14.02 8.79
C LEU A 619 -12.37 13.88 10.31
N GLU A 620 -12.91 14.84 11.05
CA GLU A 620 -13.11 14.71 12.50
C GLU A 620 -14.03 13.52 12.86
N GLU A 621 -15.13 13.33 12.13
CA GLU A 621 -16.03 12.19 12.35
C GLU A 621 -15.38 10.86 11.99
N VAL A 622 -14.53 10.81 10.96
CA VAL A 622 -13.81 9.59 10.58
C VAL A 622 -12.73 9.25 11.61
N MET A 623 -11.91 10.22 11.99
CA MET A 623 -10.80 10.03 12.94
C MET A 623 -11.28 9.67 14.35
N ALA A 624 -12.50 10.10 14.72
CA ALA A 624 -13.11 9.70 15.99
C ALA A 624 -13.60 8.23 16.01
N ARG A 625 -13.80 7.60 14.85
CA ARG A 625 -14.47 6.30 14.73
C ARG A 625 -13.58 5.19 14.20
N TYR A 626 -12.61 5.53 13.37
CA TYR A 626 -11.82 4.57 12.62
C TYR A 626 -10.33 4.62 12.98
N PRO A 627 -9.62 3.50 12.86
CA PRO A 627 -8.16 3.50 12.93
C PRO A 627 -7.55 4.27 11.76
N LEU A 628 -6.36 4.83 11.96
CA LEU A 628 -5.65 5.65 10.96
C LEU A 628 -5.40 4.93 9.63
N ALA A 629 -5.40 3.60 9.62
CA ALA A 629 -5.27 2.79 8.41
C ALA A 629 -6.29 3.19 7.32
N VAL A 630 -7.50 3.65 7.68
CA VAL A 630 -8.53 4.07 6.71
C VAL A 630 -8.15 5.32 5.92
N MET A 631 -7.14 6.09 6.35
CA MET A 631 -6.66 7.26 5.62
C MET A 631 -5.85 6.91 4.37
N ARG A 632 -5.21 5.72 4.34
CA ARG A 632 -4.30 5.35 3.24
C ARG A 632 -4.98 5.36 1.86
N PRO A 633 -6.21 4.83 1.67
CA PRO A 633 -6.91 4.93 0.38
C PRO A 633 -7.16 6.36 -0.08
N PHE A 634 -7.44 7.30 0.83
CA PHE A 634 -7.62 8.71 0.46
C PHE A 634 -6.32 9.30 -0.09
N TYR A 635 -5.21 9.11 0.61
CA TYR A 635 -3.90 9.57 0.15
C TYR A 635 -3.49 8.92 -1.18
N ASN A 636 -3.69 7.60 -1.34
CA ASN A 636 -3.45 6.90 -2.60
C ASN A 636 -4.26 7.52 -3.75
N CYS A 637 -5.56 7.75 -3.53
CA CYS A 637 -6.43 8.34 -4.54
C CYS A 637 -6.02 9.78 -4.88
N MET A 638 -5.66 10.60 -3.89
CA MET A 638 -5.17 11.95 -4.12
C MET A 638 -3.89 11.95 -4.96
N VAL A 639 -2.90 11.10 -4.65
CA VAL A 639 -1.64 11.02 -5.39
C VAL A 639 -1.86 10.55 -6.83
N VAL A 640 -2.68 9.52 -7.03
CA VAL A 640 -2.98 9.00 -8.38
C VAL A 640 -3.76 10.05 -9.20
N GLN A 641 -4.74 10.74 -8.60
CA GLN A 641 -5.46 11.84 -9.26
C GLN A 641 -4.54 13.02 -9.57
N ALA A 642 -3.56 13.30 -8.72
CA ALA A 642 -2.55 14.34 -8.96
C ALA A 642 -1.80 14.10 -10.28
N VAL A 643 -1.27 12.89 -10.48
CA VAL A 643 -0.54 12.53 -11.71
C VAL A 643 -1.46 12.55 -12.93
N PHE A 644 -2.70 12.09 -12.79
CA PHE A 644 -3.70 12.22 -13.87
C PHE A 644 -3.97 13.68 -14.25
N LEU A 645 -4.15 14.56 -13.26
CA LEU A 645 -4.37 16.00 -13.49
C LEU A 645 -3.16 16.69 -14.11
N VAL A 646 -1.94 16.26 -13.77
CA VAL A 646 -0.70 16.75 -14.40
C VAL A 646 -0.69 16.45 -15.89
N VAL A 647 -1.01 15.20 -16.28
CA VAL A 647 -1.12 14.83 -17.70
C VAL A 647 -2.30 15.54 -18.36
N PHE A 648 -3.48 15.58 -17.73
CA PHE A 648 -4.66 16.24 -18.26
C PHE A 648 -4.40 17.73 -18.54
N LYS A 649 -3.81 18.44 -17.57
CA LYS A 649 -3.43 19.85 -17.72
C LYS A 649 -2.53 20.07 -18.93
N ASN A 650 -1.52 19.23 -19.13
CA ASN A 650 -0.59 19.36 -20.24
C ASN A 650 -1.32 19.38 -21.60
N PHE A 651 -2.34 18.52 -21.73
CA PHE A 651 -3.16 18.43 -22.93
C PHE A 651 -4.12 19.61 -23.12
N MET A 652 -4.70 20.12 -22.03
CA MET A 652 -5.55 21.31 -22.07
C MET A 652 -4.76 22.57 -22.45
N ASP A 653 -3.59 22.78 -21.83
CA ASP A 653 -2.76 23.96 -22.07
C ASP A 653 -2.06 23.95 -23.45
N ALA A 654 -1.85 22.77 -24.04
CA ALA A 654 -1.26 22.63 -25.36
C ALA A 654 -2.21 23.06 -26.52
N GLY A 655 -3.47 23.43 -26.21
CA GLY A 655 -4.43 23.93 -27.19
C GLY A 655 -4.96 22.85 -28.14
N HIS A 656 -4.92 21.58 -27.72
CA HIS A 656 -5.45 20.48 -28.51
C HIS A 656 -6.98 20.57 -28.64
N ARG A 657 -7.50 20.14 -29.79
CA ARG A 657 -8.94 19.91 -29.99
C ARG A 657 -9.27 18.47 -29.63
N PHE A 658 -10.37 18.27 -28.92
CA PHE A 658 -10.85 16.96 -28.50
C PHE A 658 -12.19 16.64 -29.17
N ARG A 659 -12.50 15.34 -29.29
CA ARG A 659 -13.78 14.85 -29.82
C ARG A 659 -14.99 15.16 -28.90
N MET A 660 -14.73 15.49 -27.64
CA MET A 660 -15.70 15.88 -26.61
C MET A 660 -15.20 17.14 -25.90
N ASP A 661 -16.11 17.85 -25.23
CA ASP A 661 -15.74 19.03 -24.45
C ASP A 661 -15.20 18.61 -23.07
N LEU A 662 -13.87 18.72 -22.92
CA LEU A 662 -13.15 18.30 -21.71
C LEU A 662 -12.90 19.46 -20.73
N ASP A 663 -13.08 20.72 -21.15
CA ASP A 663 -12.84 21.90 -20.32
C ASP A 663 -13.69 21.91 -19.03
N PRO A 664 -15.02 21.67 -19.09
CA PRO A 664 -15.86 21.62 -17.90
C PRO A 664 -15.47 20.49 -16.94
N SER A 665 -15.09 19.33 -17.49
CA SER A 665 -14.61 18.19 -16.70
C SER A 665 -13.31 18.53 -15.98
N TYR A 666 -12.32 19.07 -16.69
CA TYR A 666 -11.04 19.46 -16.09
C TYR A 666 -11.23 20.47 -14.96
N GLY A 667 -11.97 21.55 -15.20
CA GLY A 667 -12.21 22.59 -14.21
C GLY A 667 -12.88 22.06 -12.94
N ARG A 668 -13.87 21.16 -13.09
CA ARG A 668 -14.56 20.52 -11.96
C ARG A 668 -13.63 19.62 -11.15
N VAL A 669 -12.87 18.74 -11.81
CA VAL A 669 -12.00 17.78 -11.13
C VAL A 669 -10.89 18.50 -10.38
N VAL A 670 -10.28 19.53 -10.98
CA VAL A 670 -9.29 20.37 -10.30
C VAL A 670 -9.89 21.08 -9.09
N HIS A 671 -11.10 21.62 -9.21
CA HIS A 671 -11.78 22.27 -8.09
C HIS A 671 -12.04 21.31 -6.92
N GLN A 672 -12.55 20.10 -7.21
CA GLN A 672 -12.77 19.08 -6.20
C GLN A 672 -11.46 18.60 -5.56
N TYR A 673 -10.45 18.34 -6.39
CA TYR A 673 -9.12 17.94 -5.91
C TYR A 673 -8.54 19.00 -4.97
N HIS A 674 -8.59 20.28 -5.36
CA HIS A 674 -8.17 21.39 -4.51
C HIS A 674 -8.94 21.43 -3.19
N ARG A 675 -10.27 21.27 -3.24
CA ARG A 675 -11.11 21.26 -2.03
C ARG A 675 -10.73 20.12 -1.08
N VAL A 676 -10.49 18.92 -1.58
CA VAL A 676 -10.10 17.76 -0.76
C VAL A 676 -8.72 17.95 -0.18
N VAL A 677 -7.73 18.33 -1.00
CA VAL A 677 -6.37 18.58 -0.51
C VAL A 677 -6.34 19.69 0.53
N ALA A 678 -7.09 20.79 0.30
CA ALA A 678 -7.21 21.86 1.28
C ALA A 678 -7.83 21.35 2.59
N ARG A 679 -8.91 20.56 2.52
CA ARG A 679 -9.55 19.94 3.68
C ARG A 679 -8.58 19.04 4.46
N PHE A 680 -7.82 18.19 3.78
CA PHE A 680 -6.82 17.34 4.41
C PHE A 680 -5.70 18.17 5.05
N ALA A 681 -5.19 19.19 4.36
CA ALA A 681 -4.13 20.04 4.86
C ALA A 681 -4.54 20.92 6.07
N SER A 682 -5.80 21.39 6.10
CA SER A 682 -6.29 22.32 7.13
C SER A 682 -7.05 21.65 8.28
N SER A 683 -7.35 20.36 8.19
CA SER A 683 -8.13 19.67 9.24
C SER A 683 -7.35 19.57 10.54
N THR A 684 -7.97 20.07 11.61
CA THR A 684 -7.54 19.93 13.01
C THR A 684 -7.39 18.47 13.42
N ALA A 685 -8.26 17.58 12.92
CA ALA A 685 -8.19 16.15 13.17
C ALA A 685 -6.90 15.50 12.65
N LEU A 686 -6.37 16.02 11.53
CA LEU A 686 -5.19 15.49 10.88
C LEU A 686 -3.90 16.23 11.25
N ALA A 687 -3.98 17.34 11.99
CA ALA A 687 -2.82 18.13 12.36
C ALA A 687 -1.75 17.31 13.12
N ALA A 688 -2.19 16.43 14.03
CA ALA A 688 -1.30 15.49 14.72
C ALA A 688 -0.68 14.47 13.74
N LEU A 689 -1.49 13.99 12.79
CA LEU A 689 -1.07 13.01 11.78
C LEU A 689 0.01 13.57 10.85
N HIS A 690 0.00 14.87 10.55
CA HIS A 690 1.02 15.52 9.72
C HIS A 690 2.40 15.62 10.37
N ARG A 691 2.57 15.18 11.62
CA ARG A 691 3.89 14.97 12.23
C ARG A 691 4.49 13.62 11.87
N VAL A 692 3.64 12.64 11.58
CA VAL A 692 4.05 11.31 11.15
C VAL A 692 4.70 11.39 9.77
N PRO A 693 5.90 10.83 9.57
CA PRO A 693 6.67 11.00 8.34
C PRO A 693 5.90 10.66 7.05
N HIS A 694 5.19 9.53 7.00
CA HIS A 694 4.45 9.13 5.81
C HIS A 694 3.37 10.15 5.41
N TYR A 695 2.50 10.53 6.36
CA TYR A 695 1.40 11.45 6.09
C TYR A 695 1.89 12.89 5.84
N ARG A 696 2.93 13.32 6.57
CA ARG A 696 3.58 14.62 6.32
C ARG A 696 4.07 14.73 4.87
N LEU A 697 4.81 13.73 4.41
CA LEU A 697 5.35 13.69 3.06
C LEU A 697 4.23 13.55 2.02
N ALA A 698 3.16 12.81 2.32
CA ALA A 698 2.02 12.65 1.42
C ALA A 698 1.26 13.96 1.21
N VAL A 699 0.95 14.71 2.29
CA VAL A 699 0.33 16.03 2.22
C VAL A 699 1.25 17.04 1.51
N GLY A 700 2.54 17.00 1.81
CA GLY A 700 3.55 17.82 1.13
C GLY A 700 3.56 17.58 -0.38
N ALA A 701 3.59 16.31 -0.80
CA ALA A 701 3.56 15.92 -2.21
C ALA A 701 2.31 16.44 -2.94
N VAL A 702 1.10 16.20 -2.41
CA VAL A 702 -0.14 16.66 -3.07
C VAL A 702 -0.28 18.18 -3.08
N THR A 703 0.26 18.87 -2.06
CA THR A 703 0.27 20.34 -2.01
C THR A 703 1.24 20.92 -3.05
N GLU A 704 2.40 20.31 -3.25
CA GLU A 704 3.33 20.68 -4.32
C GLU A 704 2.72 20.42 -5.70
N THR A 705 1.98 19.32 -5.88
CA THR A 705 1.25 19.09 -7.13
C THR A 705 0.25 20.20 -7.42
N LEU A 706 -0.49 20.69 -6.43
CA LEU A 706 -1.40 21.81 -6.63
C LEU A 706 -0.67 23.06 -7.13
N ARG A 707 0.50 23.38 -6.56
CA ARG A 707 1.32 24.51 -7.04
C ARG A 707 1.80 24.29 -8.46
N TYR A 708 2.24 23.07 -8.77
CA TYR A 708 2.63 22.70 -10.13
C TYR A 708 1.45 22.87 -11.10
N LEU A 709 0.25 22.40 -10.77
CA LEU A 709 -0.95 22.56 -11.61
C LEU A 709 -1.33 24.03 -11.88
N GLN A 710 -0.90 24.96 -11.02
CA GLN A 710 -1.13 26.40 -11.23
C GLN A 710 -0.06 27.06 -12.10
N ALA A 711 1.20 26.61 -12.01
CA ALA A 711 2.35 27.27 -12.60
C ALA A 711 2.96 26.55 -13.81
N ALA A 712 2.62 25.28 -14.03
CA ALA A 712 3.22 24.44 -15.06
C ALA A 712 2.97 24.97 -16.45
N ARG A 713 3.98 24.82 -17.31
CA ARG A 713 3.90 25.09 -18.74
C ARG A 713 3.77 23.78 -19.50
N PRO A 714 3.01 23.74 -20.62
CA PRO A 714 2.86 22.52 -21.40
C PRO A 714 4.23 22.07 -21.93
N VAL A 715 4.45 20.76 -21.89
CA VAL A 715 5.58 20.05 -22.46
C VAL A 715 5.15 19.45 -23.79
N HIS A 716 5.83 19.85 -24.86
CA HIS A 716 5.74 19.19 -26.16
C HIS A 716 6.70 17.99 -26.16
N GLY A 717 6.19 16.77 -26.24
CA GLY A 717 7.03 15.58 -26.20
C GLY A 717 6.31 14.35 -25.67
N THR A 718 6.95 13.62 -24.77
CA THR A 718 6.46 12.36 -24.21
C THR A 718 6.03 12.52 -22.75
N ALA A 719 5.25 11.57 -22.26
CA ALA A 719 4.92 11.48 -20.83
C ALA A 719 6.18 11.46 -19.94
N ALA A 720 7.27 10.81 -20.38
CA ALA A 720 8.53 10.81 -19.65
C ALA A 720 9.11 12.23 -19.47
N ALA A 721 9.10 13.05 -20.53
CA ALA A 721 9.58 14.44 -20.45
C ALA A 721 8.71 15.30 -19.51
N LEU A 722 7.38 15.05 -19.49
CA LEU A 722 6.48 15.68 -18.54
C LEU A 722 6.80 15.25 -17.09
N MET A 723 7.06 13.96 -16.86
CA MET A 723 7.45 13.46 -15.54
C MET A 723 8.80 14.01 -15.08
N ASP A 724 9.76 14.23 -15.98
CA ASP A 724 11.05 14.90 -15.65
C ASP A 724 10.84 16.35 -15.21
N GLN A 725 9.96 17.09 -15.91
CA GLN A 725 9.59 18.46 -15.51
C GLN A 725 8.86 18.47 -14.17
N TYR A 726 7.95 17.53 -13.96
CA TYR A 726 7.20 17.41 -12.71
C TYR A 726 8.13 17.07 -11.53
N GLN A 727 9.06 16.12 -11.72
CA GLN A 727 10.10 15.80 -10.75
C GLN A 727 10.93 17.03 -10.36
N ALA A 728 11.33 17.83 -11.34
CA ALA A 728 12.14 19.03 -11.11
C ALA A 728 11.40 20.11 -10.29
N SER A 729 10.07 20.02 -10.17
CA SER A 729 9.24 20.95 -9.40
C SER A 729 8.94 20.51 -7.96
N MET A 730 9.34 19.29 -7.59
CA MET A 730 9.03 18.69 -6.29
C MET A 730 10.26 18.55 -5.40
N GLU A 731 10.04 18.56 -4.09
CA GLU A 731 11.09 18.21 -3.13
C GLU A 731 11.50 16.74 -3.29
N PRO A 732 12.81 16.39 -3.19
CA PRO A 732 13.29 15.03 -3.46
C PRO A 732 12.61 13.94 -2.61
N LEU A 733 12.29 14.23 -1.35
CA LEU A 733 11.63 13.28 -0.45
C LEU A 733 10.15 13.06 -0.82
N HIS A 734 9.46 14.09 -1.31
CA HIS A 734 8.08 13.96 -1.79
C HIS A 734 8.03 13.17 -3.09
N TRP A 735 8.97 13.44 -4.01
CA TRP A 735 9.13 12.65 -5.24
C TRP A 735 9.45 11.19 -4.94
N GLN A 736 10.39 10.93 -4.02
CA GLN A 736 10.73 9.57 -3.62
C GLN A 736 9.54 8.83 -3.01
N LEU A 737 8.76 9.48 -2.15
CA LEU A 737 7.52 8.90 -1.62
C LEU A 737 6.56 8.52 -2.76
N LEU A 738 6.32 9.43 -3.69
CA LEU A 738 5.44 9.22 -4.85
C LEU A 738 5.91 7.99 -5.64
N VAL A 739 7.19 7.95 -5.99
CA VAL A 739 7.78 6.87 -6.79
C VAL A 739 7.77 5.52 -6.06
N ASP A 740 8.32 5.46 -4.84
CA ASP A 740 8.58 4.20 -4.16
C ASP A 740 7.33 3.66 -3.44
N SER A 741 6.59 4.51 -2.73
CA SER A 741 5.49 4.07 -1.88
C SER A 741 4.16 3.93 -2.64
N TYR A 742 3.86 4.84 -3.58
CA TYR A 742 2.59 4.83 -4.32
C TYR A 742 2.65 4.07 -5.64
N PHE A 743 3.72 4.23 -6.42
CA PHE A 743 3.86 3.58 -7.74
C PHE A 743 4.81 2.37 -7.73
N GLY A 744 5.64 2.22 -6.70
CA GLY A 744 6.57 1.10 -6.52
C GLY A 744 7.89 1.22 -7.27
N SER A 745 7.95 2.02 -8.35
CA SER A 745 9.17 2.39 -9.06
C SER A 745 8.92 3.53 -10.05
N LEU A 746 10.00 4.18 -10.51
CA LEU A 746 9.91 5.24 -11.51
C LEU A 746 9.36 4.71 -12.84
N GLU A 747 9.73 3.49 -13.22
CA GLU A 747 9.23 2.82 -14.42
C GLU A 747 7.71 2.63 -14.38
N MET A 748 7.16 2.28 -13.21
CA MET A 748 5.72 2.10 -13.03
C MET A 748 4.96 3.43 -13.03
N LEU A 749 5.54 4.48 -12.45
CA LEU A 749 5.01 5.84 -12.52
C LEU A 749 4.95 6.35 -13.97
N VAL A 750 6.08 6.30 -14.68
CA VAL A 750 6.15 6.73 -16.09
C VAL A 750 5.20 5.89 -16.94
N GLY A 751 5.17 4.57 -16.74
CA GLY A 751 4.24 3.69 -17.46
C GLY A 751 2.76 3.93 -17.14
N TYR A 752 2.44 4.47 -15.96
CA TYR A 752 1.09 4.96 -15.66
C TYR A 752 0.81 6.27 -16.42
N ALA A 753 1.72 7.25 -16.36
CA ALA A 753 1.60 8.51 -17.06
C ALA A 753 1.48 8.32 -18.59
N GLU A 754 2.22 7.39 -19.17
CA GLU A 754 2.13 7.00 -20.59
C GLU A 754 0.73 6.49 -20.96
N LYS A 755 0.09 5.68 -20.13
CA LYS A 755 -1.29 5.22 -20.41
C LYS A 755 -2.31 6.36 -20.34
N VAL A 756 -2.12 7.28 -19.41
CA VAL A 756 -2.97 8.48 -19.32
C VAL A 756 -2.69 9.40 -20.52
N TRP A 757 -1.45 9.45 -21.01
CA TRP A 757 -1.08 10.18 -22.22
C TRP A 757 -1.73 9.58 -23.47
N GLU A 758 -1.59 8.27 -23.69
CA GLU A 758 -2.24 7.54 -24.80
C GLU A 758 -3.75 7.77 -24.83
N LEU A 759 -4.35 7.86 -23.64
CA LEU A 759 -5.75 8.15 -23.45
C LEU A 759 -6.13 9.54 -23.99
N PHE A 760 -5.39 10.60 -23.64
CA PHE A 760 -5.69 11.93 -24.15
C PHE A 760 -5.31 12.12 -25.62
N GLU A 761 -4.25 11.46 -26.10
CA GLU A 761 -3.92 11.41 -27.53
C GLU A 761 -5.07 10.81 -28.34
N TYR A 762 -5.69 9.74 -27.84
CA TYR A 762 -6.80 9.11 -28.52
C TYR A 762 -8.06 10.01 -28.57
N LEU A 763 -8.32 10.75 -27.49
CA LEU A 763 -9.44 11.70 -27.42
C LEU A 763 -9.25 12.92 -28.32
N ARG A 764 -8.03 13.15 -28.81
CA ARG A 764 -7.73 14.23 -29.75
C ARG A 764 -8.54 14.05 -31.03
N ASP A 765 -9.02 15.16 -31.56
CA ASP A 765 -9.66 15.19 -32.87
C ASP A 765 -8.60 14.86 -33.95
N PRO A 766 -8.76 13.77 -34.72
CA PRO A 766 -7.81 13.41 -35.77
C PRO A 766 -7.83 14.37 -36.97
N ALA A 767 -8.84 15.24 -37.09
CA ALA A 767 -8.94 16.19 -38.19
C ALA A 767 -8.29 17.53 -37.84
N GLU A 768 -7.01 17.70 -38.18
CA GLU A 768 -6.44 19.04 -38.39
C GLU A 768 -6.99 19.69 -39.68
N ASP A 769 -7.58 18.90 -40.59
CA ASP A 769 -8.03 19.30 -41.94
C ASP A 769 -9.52 19.73 -42.06
N GLY A 770 -10.21 19.98 -40.95
CA GLY A 770 -11.53 20.65 -40.98
C GLY A 770 -12.76 19.78 -41.30
N LEU A 771 -12.65 18.45 -41.27
CA LEU A 771 -13.79 17.54 -41.19
C LEU A 771 -14.12 17.27 -39.72
N ASP A 772 -15.24 17.82 -39.23
CA ASP A 772 -15.67 17.71 -37.83
C ASP A 772 -15.92 16.22 -37.46
N ASN A 773 -14.92 15.56 -36.88
CA ASN A 773 -15.00 14.18 -36.39
C ASN A 773 -15.52 14.12 -34.93
N ARG A 774 -16.27 15.15 -34.52
CA ARG A 774 -17.03 15.16 -33.26
C ARG A 774 -18.10 14.10 -33.35
N GLY A 775 -17.92 13.01 -32.62
CA GLY A 775 -18.86 11.90 -32.61
C GLY A 775 -18.63 10.96 -31.44
N PRO A 776 -19.69 10.23 -31.03
CA PRO A 776 -19.61 9.23 -29.97
C PRO A 776 -18.58 8.16 -30.34
N ILE A 777 -17.74 7.77 -29.39
CA ILE A 777 -16.78 6.69 -29.61
C ILE A 777 -17.40 5.38 -29.13
N ALA A 778 -17.79 4.51 -30.06
CA ALA A 778 -18.38 3.22 -29.72
C ALA A 778 -17.41 2.35 -28.90
N ILE A 779 -17.89 1.82 -27.77
CA ILE A 779 -17.18 0.84 -26.93
C ILE A 779 -17.79 -0.56 -27.13
N THR A 780 -19.13 -0.61 -27.12
CA THR A 780 -19.92 -1.80 -27.43
C THR A 780 -21.07 -1.38 -28.36
N PRO A 781 -21.87 -2.32 -28.90
CA PRO A 781 -23.07 -1.96 -29.66
C PRO A 781 -24.10 -1.11 -28.89
N THR A 782 -24.04 -1.11 -27.54
CA THR A 782 -24.99 -0.43 -26.66
C THR A 782 -24.37 0.72 -25.86
N VAL A 783 -23.04 0.80 -25.81
CA VAL A 783 -22.30 1.73 -24.95
C VAL A 783 -21.36 2.58 -25.82
N ASN A 784 -21.56 3.88 -25.77
CA ASN A 784 -20.70 4.87 -26.40
C ASN A 784 -19.99 5.71 -25.35
N PHE A 785 -18.74 6.06 -25.59
CA PHE A 785 -18.05 7.11 -24.87
C PHE A 785 -18.31 8.44 -25.57
N ASP A 786 -19.23 9.22 -25.02
CA ASP A 786 -19.72 10.49 -25.54
C ASP A 786 -19.84 11.55 -24.44
N GLN A 787 -20.28 12.74 -24.83
CA GLN A 787 -20.48 13.85 -23.89
C GLN A 787 -21.47 13.48 -22.79
N ASP A 788 -22.51 12.70 -23.10
CA ASP A 788 -23.49 12.25 -22.10
C ASP A 788 -22.86 11.31 -21.07
N MET A 789 -21.96 10.40 -21.48
CA MET A 789 -21.21 9.56 -20.55
C MET A 789 -20.25 10.37 -19.67
N ILE A 790 -19.77 11.52 -20.11
CA ILE A 790 -18.95 12.43 -19.30
C ILE A 790 -19.84 13.28 -18.38
N ASP A 791 -20.98 13.75 -18.87
CA ASP A 791 -21.82 14.72 -18.19
C ASP A 791 -22.85 14.11 -17.23
N ASN A 792 -23.36 12.92 -17.52
CA ASN A 792 -24.34 12.22 -16.70
C ASN A 792 -23.76 11.70 -15.36
N PRO A 793 -22.49 11.24 -15.27
CA PRO A 793 -21.88 10.86 -14.00
C PRO A 793 -21.46 12.03 -13.12
N ASN A 794 -21.46 13.27 -13.61
CA ASN A 794 -20.92 14.44 -12.92
C ASN A 794 -21.56 14.74 -11.55
N SER A 795 -22.69 14.12 -11.24
CA SER A 795 -23.45 14.24 -10.00
C SER A 795 -23.55 12.91 -9.22
N ARG A 796 -22.90 11.85 -9.73
CA ARG A 796 -22.94 10.49 -9.18
C ARG A 796 -21.84 10.25 -8.17
N LEU A 797 -22.10 9.35 -7.22
CA LEU A 797 -21.16 8.97 -6.16
C LEU A 797 -20.11 7.94 -6.62
N SER A 798 -20.28 7.40 -7.82
CA SER A 798 -19.38 6.44 -8.47
C SER A 798 -19.15 6.81 -9.95
N GLY A 799 -18.11 6.26 -10.56
CA GLY A 799 -17.89 6.35 -12.00
C GLY A 799 -18.91 5.55 -12.81
N TYR A 800 -18.64 5.37 -14.11
CA TYR A 800 -19.45 4.51 -14.97
C TYR A 800 -19.39 3.06 -14.48
N VAL A 801 -20.58 2.50 -14.23
CA VAL A 801 -20.79 1.14 -13.77
C VAL A 801 -21.28 0.30 -14.92
N PHE A 802 -20.70 -0.88 -15.08
CA PHE A 802 -21.13 -1.88 -16.05
C PHE A 802 -21.24 -3.25 -15.40
N ASP A 803 -22.04 -4.12 -16.00
CA ASP A 803 -22.29 -5.48 -15.53
C ASP A 803 -21.60 -6.53 -16.42
N THR A 804 -21.83 -7.80 -16.10
CA THR A 804 -21.27 -8.93 -16.86
C THR A 804 -21.79 -8.99 -18.31
N GLU A 805 -22.98 -8.46 -18.59
CA GLU A 805 -23.55 -8.46 -19.94
C GLU A 805 -22.78 -7.50 -20.85
N ILE A 806 -22.54 -6.27 -20.38
CA ILE A 806 -21.74 -5.28 -21.11
C ILE A 806 -20.32 -5.79 -21.33
N VAL A 807 -19.75 -6.53 -20.36
CA VAL A 807 -18.45 -7.17 -20.54
C VAL A 807 -18.49 -8.20 -21.68
N GLU A 808 -19.51 -9.05 -21.77
CA GLU A 808 -19.60 -10.01 -22.87
C GLU A 808 -19.82 -9.36 -24.23
N GLN A 809 -20.61 -8.29 -24.31
CA GLN A 809 -20.77 -7.50 -25.52
C GLN A 809 -19.43 -6.90 -25.96
N TYR A 810 -18.67 -6.35 -25.01
CA TYR A 810 -17.35 -5.81 -25.26
C TYR A 810 -16.37 -6.88 -25.74
N ILE A 811 -16.33 -8.05 -25.09
CA ILE A 811 -15.46 -9.16 -25.52
C ILE A 811 -15.82 -9.66 -26.92
N ALA A 812 -17.12 -9.71 -27.26
CA ALA A 812 -17.57 -10.09 -28.61
C ALA A 812 -17.25 -9.03 -29.67
N HIS A 813 -17.01 -7.77 -29.28
CA HIS A 813 -16.71 -6.67 -30.19
C HIS A 813 -15.21 -6.53 -30.47
N ILE A 814 -14.35 -6.86 -29.50
CA ILE A 814 -12.87 -6.76 -29.62
C ILE A 814 -12.19 -8.05 -30.11
N VAL A 815 -12.95 -9.15 -30.29
CA VAL A 815 -12.51 -10.46 -30.81
C VAL A 815 -13.18 -10.70 -32.15
#